data_AF-A0A6P7GCH0-F1
#
_entry.id   AF-A0A6P7GCH0-F1
#
_cell.length_a   1.000
_cell.length_b   1.000
_cell.length_c   1.000
_cell.angle_alpha   90.00
_cell.angle_beta   90.00
_cell.angle_gamma   90.00
#
_symmetry.space_group_name_H-M   'P 1'
#
loop_
_entity.id
_entity.type
_entity.pdbx_description
1 polymer ?
#
loop_
_entity_poly.entity_id
_entity_poly.type
_entity_poly.pdbx_seq_one_letter_code
_entity_poly.pdbx_strand_id
1 'polypeptide(L)'
;MTEPNKRSRTKKGGKTLTTKLPDDIKEKSYLTRHVDTSIAILDSPENDIVLESLLFLSKYADLCLINLNYLQQKGLLQKILKLLDRNICILRLCLRLLNILLSIEDVMIEFDQEEYDSDIQRITNFYIYHKDPHVKEFAVSILSKVASSCRITSLIFSMDLLNPILFALKTVKNVKLLQLSMSLLDGLLTAPAALCILPEVKNFDVTTIVKLLQHPEGEVNAQAFKIISKLTFFGLNVYQVMFKKEKLVEKMMGVIMDPLQKDNHEIAMKIVLDCMNSDITSTYFIESLEFLKFCSWVKTCGSDYLPQGADIFLNLSSIPNIRQILFDLSVEESILYFLRSKEKYVLNRACAAISNMSEHPYCCNHMLTGKVVQTIYNMLERNDDEIDPQNEVAIKTLCNLTKRSLKTLQFLFKLEAHQKIFELFNKGLAVLSPEAYLNITEIIYHFVVYPEYQRSMVNSKLFVELLKASQSECEKVAVLSLEIITFCMAKPVFLELLTNLNGPNIIVRQLKSTTNPKLRNCLLILIHSAISNDSITLEFLKSGLVNVLREFSDEIKESAPIIETILNLSYNIYLPLKFFETHRLEITDKLNNQFYLINGYWTDEFPFLDIIRCENLSTISSIYVVDYTYDAAELMISISSISLNTLDSDESKEYKMPPIDKSLPTARLLRNSEYYSKVTPDYEINYGHCG
;
A
#
# COMPACT_ATOMS: atom_id res chain seq x y z
N MET A 1 81.83 -23.11 -15.87
CA MET A 1 82.12 -23.47 -17.27
C MET A 1 81.03 -22.85 -18.14
N THR A 2 81.48 -22.06 -19.12
CA THR A 2 80.73 -21.41 -20.24
C THR A 2 79.62 -20.41 -19.88
N GLU A 3 80.03 -19.14 -19.82
CA GLU A 3 79.29 -17.90 -20.15
C GLU A 3 79.15 -17.69 -21.68
N PRO A 4 78.45 -16.64 -22.22
CA PRO A 4 77.40 -15.75 -21.68
C PRO A 4 76.23 -15.43 -22.68
N ASN A 5 75.35 -14.50 -22.25
CA ASN A 5 74.63 -13.46 -23.03
C ASN A 5 73.20 -13.72 -23.57
N LYS A 6 72.17 -13.15 -22.92
CA LYS A 6 71.54 -11.83 -23.24
C LYS A 6 70.14 -11.74 -22.61
N ARG A 7 69.94 -10.72 -21.76
CA ARG A 7 68.62 -10.30 -21.24
C ARG A 7 67.87 -9.52 -22.33
N SER A 8 66.68 -9.97 -22.71
CA SER A 8 65.69 -9.18 -23.47
C SER A 8 64.56 -8.73 -22.54
N ARG A 9 64.24 -7.44 -22.57
CA ARG A 9 63.07 -6.84 -21.91
C ARG A 9 61.92 -6.74 -22.91
N THR A 10 60.73 -6.90 -22.36
CA THR A 10 59.42 -7.08 -22.97
C THR A 10 58.79 -5.80 -23.56
N LYS A 11 57.88 -6.06 -24.53
CA LYS A 11 56.57 -5.42 -24.81
C LYS A 11 56.42 -4.85 -26.23
N LYS A 12 55.62 -5.55 -27.05
CA LYS A 12 54.46 -5.03 -27.80
C LYS A 12 53.84 -6.19 -28.57
N GLY A 13 52.57 -6.48 -28.30
CA GLY A 13 51.82 -7.54 -28.97
C GLY A 13 50.34 -7.18 -29.00
N GLY A 14 50.01 -6.12 -29.73
CA GLY A 14 48.64 -5.87 -30.16
C GLY A 14 48.26 -6.96 -31.15
N LYS A 15 47.21 -7.71 -30.85
CA LYS A 15 46.66 -8.74 -31.74
C LYS A 15 46.08 -8.05 -32.97
N THR A 16 46.78 -8.20 -34.09
CA THR A 16 46.28 -7.89 -35.43
C THR A 16 45.11 -8.84 -35.74
N LEU A 17 43.91 -8.29 -35.95
CA LEU A 17 42.76 -8.99 -36.52
C LEU A 17 43.07 -9.32 -37.99
N THR A 18 43.55 -10.53 -38.25
CA THR A 18 43.64 -11.07 -39.61
C THR A 18 42.31 -11.69 -40.01
N THR A 19 41.53 -10.98 -40.83
CA THR A 19 40.46 -11.57 -41.64
C THR A 19 40.84 -11.41 -43.10
N LYS A 20 41.27 -12.51 -43.74
CA LYS A 20 41.49 -12.58 -45.19
C LYS A 20 40.16 -12.39 -45.92
N LEU A 21 40.15 -11.56 -46.96
CA LEU A 21 39.02 -11.37 -47.89
C LEU A 21 38.83 -12.60 -48.80
N PRO A 22 37.61 -12.88 -49.30
CA PRO A 22 37.38 -13.82 -50.41
C PRO A 22 37.96 -13.28 -51.73
N ASP A 23 38.65 -14.14 -52.48
CA ASP A 23 39.51 -13.82 -53.64
C ASP A 23 38.79 -13.38 -54.95
N ASP A 24 37.50 -13.03 -54.92
CA ASP A 24 36.69 -12.88 -56.15
C ASP A 24 36.58 -11.44 -56.70
N ILE A 25 37.35 -10.47 -56.18
CA ILE A 25 37.35 -9.09 -56.71
C ILE A 25 38.67 -8.83 -57.43
N LYS A 26 38.68 -8.97 -58.76
CA LYS A 26 39.82 -8.58 -59.61
C LYS A 26 39.94 -7.05 -59.62
N GLU A 27 40.94 -6.53 -58.91
CA GLU A 27 41.32 -5.12 -58.90
C GLU A 27 41.81 -4.69 -60.29
N LYS A 28 41.17 -3.67 -60.87
CA LYS A 28 41.79 -2.76 -61.86
C LYS A 28 41.99 -1.43 -61.16
N SER A 29 43.23 -0.97 -61.11
CA SER A 29 43.68 0.16 -60.29
C SER A 29 43.21 1.51 -60.81
N TYR A 30 42.37 2.23 -60.06
CA TYR A 30 42.24 3.68 -60.19
C TYR A 30 43.07 4.37 -59.10
N LEU A 31 44.11 5.10 -59.52
CA LEU A 31 44.96 5.91 -58.64
C LEU A 31 44.29 7.26 -58.34
N THR A 32 43.58 7.38 -57.22
CA THR A 32 43.39 8.68 -56.54
C THR A 32 43.43 8.50 -55.03
N ARG A 33 44.55 8.91 -54.41
CA ARG A 33 44.89 8.74 -52.98
C ARG A 33 44.35 9.84 -52.05
N HIS A 34 43.29 10.55 -52.41
CA HIS A 34 42.73 11.63 -51.59
C HIS A 34 41.31 11.30 -51.12
N VAL A 35 41.12 11.23 -49.80
CA VAL A 35 39.83 10.90 -49.14
C VAL A 35 38.70 11.80 -49.64
N ASP A 36 38.95 13.10 -49.79
CA ASP A 36 37.96 14.05 -50.31
C ASP A 36 37.53 13.72 -51.75
N THR A 37 38.49 13.29 -52.59
CA THR A 37 38.22 12.86 -53.96
C THR A 37 37.39 11.58 -53.96
N SER A 38 37.68 10.60 -53.10
CA SER A 38 36.89 9.38 -52.98
C SER A 38 35.46 9.64 -52.52
N ILE A 39 35.22 10.62 -51.64
CA ILE A 39 33.86 11.05 -51.24
C ILE A 39 33.14 11.74 -52.41
N ALA A 40 33.82 12.63 -53.15
CA ALA A 40 33.24 13.31 -54.30
C ALA A 40 32.82 12.31 -55.40
N ILE A 41 33.66 11.30 -55.64
CA ILE A 41 33.45 10.27 -56.67
C ILE A 41 32.25 9.35 -56.37
N LEU A 42 31.73 9.31 -55.15
CA LEU A 42 30.54 8.52 -54.81
C LEU A 42 29.29 8.87 -55.66
N ASP A 43 29.23 10.09 -56.21
CA ASP A 43 28.13 10.52 -57.09
C ASP A 43 28.31 10.01 -58.55
N SER A 44 29.41 9.31 -58.86
CA SER A 44 29.70 8.78 -60.19
C SER A 44 28.63 7.77 -60.65
N PRO A 45 28.21 7.78 -61.92
CA PRO A 45 27.31 6.77 -62.47
C PRO A 45 27.98 5.39 -62.61
N GLU A 46 29.31 5.31 -62.59
CA GLU A 46 30.07 4.07 -62.81
C GLU A 46 30.23 3.23 -61.53
N ASN A 47 29.64 2.02 -61.53
CA ASN A 47 29.63 1.16 -60.36
C ASN A 47 31.04 0.71 -59.90
N ASP A 48 31.95 0.44 -60.84
CA ASP A 48 33.30 -0.03 -60.50
C ASP A 48 34.09 1.06 -59.75
N ILE A 49 33.98 2.31 -60.21
CA ILE A 49 34.61 3.47 -59.58
C ILE A 49 34.02 3.74 -58.19
N VAL A 50 32.69 3.67 -58.06
CA VAL A 50 32.01 3.85 -56.77
C VAL A 50 32.41 2.73 -55.79
N LEU A 51 32.53 1.49 -56.27
CA LEU A 51 32.93 0.35 -55.45
C LEU A 51 34.36 0.49 -54.91
N GLU A 52 35.32 0.87 -55.76
CA GLU A 52 36.72 1.09 -55.36
C GLU A 52 36.82 2.24 -54.35
N SER A 53 36.04 3.31 -54.56
CA SER A 53 35.95 4.43 -53.63
C SER A 53 35.37 4.03 -52.27
N LEU A 54 34.27 3.26 -52.25
CA LEU A 54 33.67 2.75 -51.01
C LEU A 54 34.61 1.78 -50.26
N LEU A 55 35.36 0.95 -50.98
CA LEU A 55 36.38 0.08 -50.38
C LEU A 55 37.47 0.89 -49.69
N PHE A 56 37.96 1.95 -50.35
CA PHE A 56 38.95 2.86 -49.77
C PHE A 56 38.40 3.59 -48.54
N LEU A 57 37.19 4.15 -48.63
CA LEU A 57 36.54 4.85 -47.53
C LEU A 57 36.24 3.93 -46.34
N SER A 58 35.80 2.69 -46.59
CA SER A 58 35.62 1.69 -45.54
C SER A 58 36.92 1.38 -44.81
N LYS A 59 38.03 1.18 -45.54
CA LYS A 59 39.35 0.95 -44.94
C LYS A 59 39.83 2.18 -44.14
N TYR A 60 39.57 3.38 -44.65
CA TYR A 60 39.94 4.63 -43.97
C TYR A 60 39.16 4.84 -42.67
N ALA A 61 37.85 4.53 -42.68
CA ALA A 61 36.97 4.56 -41.53
C ALA A 61 37.38 3.58 -40.43
N ASP A 62 37.84 2.37 -40.81
CA ASP A 62 38.26 1.33 -39.85
C ASP A 62 39.53 1.71 -39.05
N LEU A 63 40.34 2.67 -39.51
CA LEU A 63 41.64 2.99 -38.89
C LEU A 63 41.51 3.73 -37.55
N CYS A 64 40.62 4.72 -37.45
CA CYS A 64 40.37 5.45 -36.20
C CYS A 64 39.06 6.26 -36.24
N LEU A 65 38.52 6.57 -35.06
CA LEU A 65 37.30 7.38 -34.91
C LEU A 65 37.44 8.81 -35.48
N ILE A 66 38.63 9.39 -35.45
CA ILE A 66 38.90 10.73 -36.01
C ILE A 66 38.65 10.73 -37.53
N ASN A 67 39.06 9.67 -38.22
CA ASN A 67 38.81 9.51 -39.65
C ASN A 67 37.30 9.41 -39.93
N LEU A 68 36.56 8.67 -39.11
CA LEU A 68 35.11 8.54 -39.25
C LEU A 68 34.39 9.90 -39.07
N ASN A 69 34.79 10.67 -38.06
CA ASN A 69 34.28 12.04 -37.86
C ASN A 69 34.62 12.97 -39.04
N TYR A 70 35.84 12.87 -39.58
CA TYR A 70 36.24 13.62 -40.78
C TYR A 70 35.37 13.26 -41.99
N LEU A 71 35.11 11.97 -42.21
CA LEU A 71 34.23 11.51 -43.28
C LEU A 71 32.81 12.07 -43.13
N GLN A 72 32.26 12.10 -41.90
CA GLN A 72 30.95 12.66 -41.66
C GLN A 72 30.91 14.18 -41.92
N GLN A 73 31.93 14.93 -41.49
CA GLN A 73 32.04 16.38 -41.77
C GLN A 73 32.01 16.70 -43.27
N LYS A 74 32.36 15.72 -44.13
CA LYS A 74 32.30 15.83 -45.59
C LYS A 74 30.98 15.34 -46.20
N GLY A 75 29.95 15.08 -45.41
CA GLY A 75 28.61 14.71 -45.87
C GLY A 75 28.49 13.26 -46.32
N LEU A 76 29.23 12.34 -45.70
CA LEU A 76 29.23 10.93 -46.10
C LEU A 76 27.86 10.24 -45.90
N LEU A 77 27.10 10.57 -44.85
CA LEU A 77 25.78 10.00 -44.58
C LEU A 77 24.85 10.08 -45.80
N GLN A 78 24.59 11.29 -46.29
CA GLN A 78 23.68 11.51 -47.42
C GLN A 78 24.15 10.82 -48.70
N LYS A 79 25.46 10.76 -48.94
CA LYS A 79 26.03 10.07 -50.10
C LYS A 79 25.83 8.56 -50.02
N ILE A 80 25.97 7.96 -48.85
CA ILE A 80 25.74 6.52 -48.65
C ILE A 80 24.26 6.17 -48.84
N LEU A 81 23.33 6.96 -48.30
CA LEU A 81 21.90 6.70 -48.40
C LEU A 81 21.42 6.69 -49.86
N LYS A 82 21.92 7.61 -50.69
CA LYS A 82 21.65 7.65 -52.15
C LYS A 82 22.15 6.42 -52.92
N LEU A 83 23.09 5.66 -52.36
CA LEU A 83 23.71 4.51 -53.01
C LEU A 83 23.06 3.16 -52.64
N LEU A 84 22.03 3.16 -51.78
CA LEU A 84 21.38 1.93 -51.32
C LEU A 84 20.66 1.15 -52.44
N ASP A 85 20.32 1.78 -53.56
CA ASP A 85 19.61 1.12 -54.67
C ASP A 85 20.54 0.51 -55.73
N ARG A 86 21.86 0.58 -55.53
CA ARG A 86 22.84 0.09 -56.49
C ARG A 86 23.06 -1.43 -56.37
N ASN A 87 24.08 -1.93 -57.08
CA ASN A 87 24.40 -3.36 -57.08
C ASN A 87 24.68 -3.90 -55.66
N ILE A 88 24.60 -5.22 -55.50
CA ILE A 88 24.72 -5.89 -54.21
C ILE A 88 26.05 -5.60 -53.49
N CYS A 89 27.15 -5.43 -54.22
CA CYS A 89 28.46 -5.15 -53.65
C CYS A 89 28.53 -3.74 -53.06
N ILE A 90 28.00 -2.74 -53.77
CA ILE A 90 27.87 -1.36 -53.29
C ILE A 90 26.93 -1.34 -52.08
N LEU A 91 25.75 -1.98 -52.16
CA LEU A 91 24.79 -2.05 -51.06
C LEU A 91 25.41 -2.61 -49.77
N ARG A 92 26.15 -3.73 -49.84
CA ARG A 92 26.82 -4.32 -48.68
C ARG A 92 27.83 -3.35 -48.04
N LEU A 93 28.64 -2.67 -48.86
CA LEU A 93 29.62 -1.71 -48.35
C LEU A 93 28.96 -0.46 -47.79
N CYS A 94 27.91 0.05 -48.43
CA CYS A 94 27.10 1.17 -47.95
C CYS A 94 26.48 0.87 -46.59
N LEU A 95 25.80 -0.28 -46.43
CA LEU A 95 25.22 -0.67 -45.15
C LEU A 95 26.27 -0.90 -44.07
N ARG A 96 27.43 -1.47 -44.43
CA ARG A 96 28.56 -1.62 -43.48
C ARG A 96 29.07 -0.25 -43.02
N LEU A 97 29.35 0.67 -43.95
CA LEU A 97 29.83 2.02 -43.63
C LEU A 97 28.79 2.81 -42.83
N LEU A 98 27.51 2.73 -43.19
CA LEU A 98 26.41 3.33 -42.45
C LEU A 98 26.36 2.79 -41.01
N ASN A 99 26.46 1.47 -40.83
CA ASN A 99 26.49 0.87 -39.50
C ASN A 99 27.68 1.38 -38.66
N ILE A 100 28.83 1.62 -39.27
CA ILE A 100 30.00 2.19 -38.58
C ILE A 100 29.74 3.66 -38.23
N LEU A 101 29.22 4.46 -39.18
CA LEU A 101 28.89 5.88 -38.98
C LEU A 101 27.89 6.11 -37.85
N LEU A 102 26.87 5.26 -37.74
CA LEU A 102 25.89 5.28 -36.65
C LEU A 102 26.48 4.95 -35.27
N SER A 103 27.80 4.78 -35.15
CA SER A 103 28.49 4.74 -33.86
C SER A 103 28.85 6.14 -33.35
N ILE A 104 28.69 7.19 -34.18
CA ILE A 104 28.82 8.59 -33.80
C ILE A 104 27.47 9.09 -33.31
N GLU A 105 27.44 9.70 -32.12
CA GLU A 105 26.22 10.21 -31.48
C GLU A 105 25.53 11.30 -32.31
N ASP A 106 26.29 12.27 -32.84
CA ASP A 106 25.75 13.32 -33.73
C ASP A 106 25.06 12.74 -34.98
N VAL A 107 25.61 11.66 -35.54
CA VAL A 107 25.03 10.98 -36.72
C VAL A 107 23.77 10.22 -36.35
N MET A 108 23.73 9.62 -35.15
CA MET A 108 22.51 8.98 -34.65
C MET A 108 21.38 10.00 -34.45
N ILE A 109 21.69 11.19 -33.93
CA ILE A 109 20.72 12.28 -33.76
C ILE A 109 20.25 12.82 -35.12
N GLU A 110 21.17 13.01 -36.07
CA GLU A 110 20.85 13.41 -37.44
C GLU A 110 19.95 12.35 -38.12
N PHE A 111 20.31 11.07 -38.04
CA PHE A 111 19.56 9.98 -38.64
C PHE A 111 18.20 9.70 -37.96
N ASP A 112 17.99 10.20 -36.74
CA ASP A 112 16.70 10.18 -36.05
C ASP A 112 15.76 11.33 -36.45
N GLN A 113 16.07 12.08 -37.50
CA GLN A 113 15.16 13.08 -38.04
C GLN A 113 14.15 12.46 -39.03
N GLU A 114 12.96 13.05 -39.12
CA GLU A 114 11.86 12.57 -39.99
C GLU A 114 12.26 12.52 -41.49
N GLU A 115 13.24 13.33 -41.91
CA GLU A 115 13.72 13.34 -43.30
C GLU A 115 14.32 11.98 -43.74
N TYR A 116 14.81 11.17 -42.79
CA TYR A 116 15.41 9.85 -43.03
C TYR A 116 14.43 8.68 -42.88
N ASP A 117 13.14 8.93 -42.60
CA ASP A 117 12.17 7.86 -42.39
C ASP A 117 12.07 6.91 -43.60
N SER A 118 12.15 7.46 -44.82
CA SER A 118 12.09 6.65 -46.04
C SER A 118 13.31 5.72 -46.19
N ASP A 119 14.47 6.12 -45.68
CA ASP A 119 15.69 5.30 -45.67
C ASP A 119 15.63 4.22 -44.59
N ILE A 120 15.12 4.54 -43.40
CA ILE A 120 14.87 3.56 -42.33
C ILE A 120 13.89 2.49 -42.79
N GLN A 121 12.81 2.89 -43.48
CA GLN A 121 11.85 1.97 -44.08
C GLN A 121 12.51 1.06 -45.12
N ARG A 122 13.42 1.58 -45.92
CA ARG A 122 14.17 0.81 -46.91
C ARG A 122 15.11 -0.21 -46.27
N ILE A 123 15.84 0.20 -45.24
CA ILE A 123 16.73 -0.70 -44.47
C ILE A 123 15.90 -1.79 -43.77
N THR A 124 14.72 -1.44 -43.26
CA THR A 124 13.76 -2.41 -42.73
C THR A 124 13.38 -3.45 -43.78
N ASN A 125 12.99 -3.02 -44.98
CA ASN A 125 12.68 -3.92 -46.10
C ASN A 125 13.87 -4.82 -46.50
N PHE A 126 15.10 -4.33 -46.41
CA PHE A 126 16.29 -5.16 -46.65
C PHE A 126 16.41 -6.30 -45.64
N TYR A 127 16.12 -6.06 -44.36
CA TYR A 127 16.11 -7.14 -43.37
C TYR A 127 14.98 -8.15 -43.63
N ILE A 128 13.77 -7.68 -43.95
CA ILE A 128 12.60 -8.53 -44.14
C ILE A 128 12.77 -9.41 -45.40
N TYR A 129 12.97 -8.79 -46.57
CA TYR A 129 12.77 -9.45 -47.87
C TYR A 129 14.06 -9.81 -48.62
N HIS A 130 15.21 -9.21 -48.28
CA HIS A 130 16.43 -9.41 -49.07
C HIS A 130 16.98 -10.84 -48.93
N LYS A 131 17.49 -11.46 -50.00
CA LYS A 131 17.97 -12.85 -49.96
C LYS A 131 19.39 -12.99 -49.40
N ASP A 132 20.16 -11.93 -49.47
CA ASP A 132 21.57 -11.94 -49.09
C ASP A 132 21.78 -11.88 -47.56
N PRO A 133 22.56 -12.80 -46.98
CA PRO A 133 22.75 -12.87 -45.53
C PRO A 133 23.56 -11.68 -44.99
N HIS A 134 24.53 -11.14 -45.73
CA HIS A 134 25.32 -10.01 -45.28
C HIS A 134 24.50 -8.72 -45.29
N VAL A 135 23.67 -8.51 -46.32
CA VAL A 135 22.71 -7.40 -46.34
C VAL A 135 21.77 -7.48 -45.16
N LYS A 136 21.21 -8.66 -44.85
CA LYS A 136 20.36 -8.83 -43.65
C LYS A 136 21.11 -8.53 -42.35
N GLU A 137 22.35 -9.02 -42.22
CA GLU A 137 23.20 -8.79 -41.04
C GLU A 137 23.46 -7.31 -40.80
N PHE A 138 23.88 -6.56 -41.84
CA PHE A 138 24.12 -5.12 -41.70
C PHE A 138 22.83 -4.35 -41.46
N ALA A 139 21.73 -4.71 -42.14
CA ALA A 139 20.43 -4.09 -41.94
C ALA A 139 19.95 -4.26 -40.49
N VAL A 140 19.96 -5.48 -39.94
CA VAL A 140 19.55 -5.71 -38.54
C VAL A 140 20.48 -5.02 -37.55
N SER A 141 21.78 -4.92 -37.85
CA SER A 141 22.73 -4.20 -37.02
C SER A 141 22.39 -2.72 -36.95
N ILE A 142 22.07 -2.09 -38.09
CA ILE A 142 21.63 -0.70 -38.14
C ILE A 142 20.33 -0.53 -37.35
N LEU A 143 19.31 -1.37 -37.64
CA LEU A 143 18.01 -1.31 -36.99
C LEU A 143 18.12 -1.46 -35.46
N SER A 144 18.99 -2.36 -34.98
CA SER A 144 19.19 -2.58 -33.54
C SER A 144 19.79 -1.37 -32.82
N LYS A 145 20.62 -0.55 -33.49
CA LYS A 145 21.18 0.68 -32.91
C LYS A 145 20.12 1.78 -32.81
N VAL A 146 19.33 1.93 -33.88
CA VAL A 146 18.31 2.99 -33.98
C VAL A 146 17.03 2.67 -33.20
N ALA A 147 16.76 1.39 -32.90
CA ALA A 147 15.65 0.96 -32.04
C ALA A 147 15.77 1.41 -30.57
N SER A 148 16.82 2.16 -30.21
CA SER A 148 16.90 2.87 -28.94
C SER A 148 16.03 4.14 -28.89
N SER A 149 15.72 4.74 -30.05
CA SER A 149 14.83 5.89 -30.14
C SER A 149 13.37 5.46 -30.13
N CYS A 150 12.56 6.08 -29.27
CA CYS A 150 11.12 5.82 -29.18
C CYS A 150 10.41 6.11 -30.52
N ARG A 151 10.80 7.17 -31.22
CA ARG A 151 10.21 7.58 -32.50
C ARG A 151 10.48 6.54 -33.58
N ILE A 152 11.74 6.15 -33.74
CA ILE A 152 12.14 5.12 -34.71
C ILE A 152 11.50 3.78 -34.37
N THR A 153 11.41 3.45 -33.09
CA THR A 153 10.73 2.23 -32.64
C THR A 153 9.28 2.22 -33.12
N SER A 154 8.53 3.31 -32.96
CA SER A 154 7.15 3.42 -33.48
C SER A 154 7.08 3.31 -35.01
N LEU A 155 8.01 3.95 -35.73
CA LEU A 155 8.08 3.88 -37.19
C LEU A 155 8.31 2.45 -37.67
N ILE A 156 9.34 1.79 -37.16
CA ILE A 156 9.72 0.43 -37.53
C ILE A 156 8.62 -0.57 -37.16
N PHE A 157 7.98 -0.36 -36.01
CA PHE A 157 6.90 -1.20 -35.53
C PHE A 157 5.71 -1.25 -36.50
N SER A 158 5.42 -0.14 -37.20
CA SER A 158 4.35 -0.08 -38.21
C SER A 158 4.58 -0.98 -39.45
N MET A 159 5.79 -1.51 -39.64
CA MET A 159 6.19 -2.27 -40.83
C MET A 159 6.16 -3.81 -40.66
N ASP A 160 5.41 -4.33 -39.69
CA ASP A 160 5.28 -5.78 -39.38
C ASP A 160 6.64 -6.48 -39.16
N LEU A 161 7.58 -5.80 -38.49
CA LEU A 161 8.94 -6.31 -38.30
C LEU A 161 9.04 -7.49 -37.31
N LEU A 162 8.05 -7.67 -36.45
CA LEU A 162 8.06 -8.70 -35.41
C LEU A 162 8.10 -10.11 -36.01
N ASN A 163 7.31 -10.39 -37.05
CA ASN A 163 7.29 -11.70 -37.71
C ASN A 163 8.68 -12.14 -38.22
N PRO A 164 9.39 -11.32 -39.01
CA PRO A 164 10.78 -11.58 -39.43
C PRO A 164 11.76 -11.81 -38.29
N ILE A 165 11.67 -11.02 -37.22
CA ILE A 165 12.53 -11.17 -36.03
C ILE A 165 12.28 -12.53 -35.38
N LEU A 166 11.02 -12.87 -35.11
CA LEU A 166 10.65 -14.14 -34.49
C LEU A 166 11.07 -15.35 -35.35
N PHE A 167 10.96 -15.23 -36.68
CA PHE A 167 11.47 -16.23 -37.61
C PHE A 167 13.00 -16.38 -37.49
N ALA A 168 13.73 -15.26 -37.40
CA ALA A 168 15.18 -15.27 -37.23
C ALA A 168 15.59 -15.96 -35.93
N LEU A 169 14.92 -15.67 -34.81
CA LEU A 169 15.20 -16.31 -33.51
C LEU A 169 15.04 -17.84 -33.54
N LYS A 170 14.13 -18.35 -34.38
CA LYS A 170 13.83 -19.80 -34.46
C LYS A 170 14.73 -20.56 -35.44
N THR A 171 15.18 -19.92 -36.52
CA THR A 171 15.73 -20.63 -37.69
C THR A 171 17.19 -20.30 -38.00
N VAL A 172 17.70 -19.15 -37.55
CA VAL A 172 19.03 -18.69 -37.91
C VAL A 172 20.09 -19.46 -37.10
N LYS A 173 21.03 -20.09 -37.82
CA LYS A 173 22.20 -20.76 -37.23
C LYS A 173 23.40 -19.83 -37.00
N ASN A 174 23.42 -18.67 -37.68
CA ASN A 174 24.49 -17.69 -37.53
C ASN A 174 24.30 -16.94 -36.20
N VAL A 175 25.21 -17.19 -35.24
CA VAL A 175 25.18 -16.60 -33.90
C VAL A 175 25.12 -15.08 -33.94
N LYS A 176 25.87 -14.44 -34.84
CA LYS A 176 25.91 -12.98 -34.94
C LYS A 176 24.60 -12.39 -35.44
N LEU A 177 24.01 -12.98 -36.47
CA LEU A 177 22.71 -12.56 -36.99
C LEU A 177 21.60 -12.79 -35.94
N LEU A 178 21.68 -13.89 -35.18
CA LEU A 178 20.78 -14.17 -34.07
C LEU A 178 20.89 -13.09 -32.97
N GLN A 179 22.10 -12.80 -32.51
CA GLN A 179 22.36 -11.79 -31.47
C GLN A 179 21.88 -10.40 -31.89
N LEU A 180 22.11 -9.99 -33.14
CA LEU A 180 21.63 -8.70 -33.65
C LEU A 180 20.10 -8.67 -33.74
N SER A 181 19.48 -9.78 -34.15
CA SER A 181 18.00 -9.89 -34.18
C SER A 181 17.40 -9.84 -32.76
N MET A 182 18.07 -10.42 -31.77
CA MET A 182 17.70 -10.30 -30.35
C MET A 182 17.89 -8.88 -29.82
N SER A 183 18.96 -8.20 -30.22
CA SER A 183 19.23 -6.81 -29.82
C SER A 183 18.17 -5.87 -30.40
N LEU A 184 17.76 -6.10 -31.64
CA LEU A 184 16.64 -5.40 -32.25
C LEU A 184 15.32 -5.67 -31.50
N LEU A 185 15.01 -6.92 -31.19
CA LEU A 185 13.80 -7.24 -30.39
C LEU A 185 13.82 -6.52 -29.05
N ASP A 186 14.95 -6.56 -28.34
CA ASP A 186 15.15 -5.89 -27.06
C ASP A 186 14.92 -4.37 -27.17
N GLY A 187 15.44 -3.73 -28.23
CA GLY A 187 15.18 -2.31 -28.54
C GLY A 187 13.68 -2.04 -28.70
N LEU A 188 12.99 -2.82 -29.54
CA LEU A 188 11.55 -2.66 -29.79
C LEU A 188 10.69 -2.86 -28.52
N LEU A 189 11.09 -3.77 -27.63
CA LEU A 189 10.40 -4.03 -26.35
C LEU A 189 10.51 -2.88 -25.35
N THR A 190 11.32 -1.85 -25.65
CA THR A 190 11.36 -0.61 -24.85
C THR A 190 10.07 0.18 -25.00
N ALA A 191 9.36 0.04 -26.13
CA ALA A 191 8.05 0.65 -26.32
C ALA A 191 6.94 -0.20 -25.67
N PRO A 192 6.15 0.33 -24.71
CA PRO A 192 5.09 -0.44 -24.04
C PRO A 192 4.05 -1.03 -25.01
N ALA A 193 3.77 -0.34 -26.13
CA ALA A 193 2.85 -0.83 -27.15
C ALA A 193 3.32 -2.17 -27.78
N ALA A 194 4.63 -2.39 -27.88
CA ALA A 194 5.17 -3.62 -28.44
C ALA A 194 4.82 -4.85 -27.57
N LEU A 195 4.78 -4.68 -26.24
CA LEU A 195 4.41 -5.74 -25.29
C LEU A 195 2.93 -6.14 -25.39
N CYS A 196 2.06 -5.20 -25.79
CA CYS A 196 0.63 -5.51 -25.98
C CYS A 196 0.38 -6.27 -27.29
N ILE A 197 1.15 -5.95 -28.34
CA ILE A 197 0.89 -6.47 -29.70
C ILE A 197 1.67 -7.75 -29.98
N LEU A 198 2.85 -7.94 -29.37
CA LEU A 198 3.67 -9.14 -29.59
C LEU A 198 2.91 -10.47 -29.36
N PRO A 199 2.01 -10.61 -28.36
CA PRO A 199 1.19 -11.81 -28.21
C PRO A 199 0.17 -12.04 -29.35
N GLU A 200 -0.22 -10.99 -30.08
CA GLU A 200 -1.14 -11.07 -31.22
C GLU A 200 -0.43 -11.48 -32.52
N VAL A 201 0.90 -11.42 -32.54
CA VAL A 201 1.71 -11.78 -33.70
C VAL A 201 1.63 -13.29 -33.96
N LYS A 202 1.33 -13.64 -35.22
CA LYS A 202 1.19 -15.03 -35.65
C LYS A 202 2.49 -15.80 -35.36
N ASN A 203 2.36 -16.93 -34.67
CA ASN A 203 3.45 -17.82 -34.27
C ASN A 203 4.40 -17.27 -33.19
N PHE A 204 4.03 -16.20 -32.47
CA PHE A 204 4.76 -15.82 -31.27
C PHE A 204 4.62 -16.90 -30.20
N ASP A 205 5.75 -17.36 -29.68
CA ASP A 205 5.83 -18.32 -28.59
C ASP A 205 7.09 -18.05 -27.77
N VAL A 206 6.89 -17.77 -26.48
CA VAL A 206 7.97 -17.50 -25.51
C VAL A 206 8.96 -18.67 -25.42
N THR A 207 8.54 -19.89 -25.75
CA THR A 207 9.39 -21.09 -25.82
C THR A 207 10.66 -20.86 -26.61
N THR A 208 10.58 -20.09 -27.71
CA THR A 208 11.74 -19.78 -28.55
C THR A 208 12.79 -19.00 -27.78
N ILE A 209 12.37 -17.99 -27.02
CA ILE A 209 13.24 -17.12 -26.23
C ILE A 209 13.75 -17.87 -24.98
N VAL A 210 12.88 -18.64 -24.32
CA VAL A 210 13.24 -19.43 -23.13
C VAL A 210 14.32 -20.47 -23.46
N LYS A 211 14.29 -21.09 -24.64
CA LYS A 211 15.36 -22.01 -25.09
C LYS A 211 16.73 -21.34 -25.23
N LEU A 212 16.76 -20.04 -25.55
CA LEU A 212 18.01 -19.28 -25.70
C LEU A 212 18.74 -19.01 -24.37
N LEU A 213 18.05 -19.16 -23.23
CA LEU A 213 18.67 -19.08 -21.90
C LEU A 213 19.73 -20.15 -21.63
N GLN A 214 19.71 -21.25 -22.39
CA GLN A 214 20.69 -22.35 -22.27
C GLN A 214 21.66 -22.38 -23.46
N HIS A 215 21.72 -21.31 -24.24
CA HIS A 215 22.61 -21.24 -25.40
C HIS A 215 24.09 -21.27 -24.94
N PRO A 216 24.98 -22.02 -25.64
CA PRO A 216 26.39 -22.14 -25.24
C PRO A 216 27.17 -20.83 -25.32
N GLU A 217 26.75 -19.91 -26.19
CA GLU A 217 27.34 -18.57 -26.30
C GLU A 217 26.76 -17.64 -25.23
N GLY A 218 27.62 -17.17 -24.32
CA GLY A 218 27.23 -16.35 -23.18
C GLY A 218 26.55 -15.03 -23.55
N GLU A 219 26.90 -14.40 -24.67
CA GLU A 219 26.27 -13.15 -25.11
C GLU A 219 24.81 -13.35 -25.54
N VAL A 220 24.51 -14.47 -26.22
CA VAL A 220 23.13 -14.84 -26.61
C VAL A 220 22.30 -15.12 -25.36
N ASN A 221 22.89 -15.84 -24.41
CA ASN A 221 22.27 -16.14 -23.13
C ASN A 221 21.92 -14.86 -22.34
N ALA A 222 22.88 -13.96 -22.16
CA ALA A 222 22.67 -12.69 -21.46
C ALA A 222 21.58 -11.84 -22.12
N GLN A 223 21.52 -11.81 -23.45
CA GLN A 223 20.48 -11.08 -24.17
C GLN A 223 19.09 -11.72 -24.00
N ALA A 224 19.01 -13.05 -23.90
CA ALA A 224 17.74 -13.75 -23.62
C ALA A 224 17.19 -13.37 -22.24
N PHE A 225 18.04 -13.30 -21.21
CA PHE A 225 17.63 -12.84 -19.88
C PHE A 225 17.07 -11.41 -19.90
N LYS A 226 17.71 -10.48 -20.64
CA LYS A 226 17.22 -9.10 -20.77
C LYS A 226 15.85 -9.03 -21.43
N ILE A 227 15.66 -9.76 -22.53
CA ILE A 227 14.38 -9.82 -23.24
C ILE A 227 13.30 -10.37 -22.31
N ILE A 228 13.56 -11.49 -21.61
CA ILE A 228 12.59 -12.09 -20.70
C ILE A 228 12.25 -11.12 -19.55
N SER A 229 13.24 -10.44 -18.97
CA SER A 229 12.98 -9.44 -17.92
C SER A 229 12.06 -8.31 -18.41
N LYS A 230 12.19 -7.85 -19.67
CA LYS A 230 11.25 -6.87 -20.24
C LYS A 230 9.86 -7.45 -20.46
N LEU A 231 9.75 -8.71 -20.88
CA LEU A 231 8.47 -9.39 -21.06
C LEU A 231 7.74 -9.62 -19.74
N THR A 232 8.46 -9.83 -18.63
CA THR A 232 7.88 -10.06 -17.31
C THR A 232 7.55 -8.78 -16.55
N PHE A 233 8.24 -7.67 -16.83
CA PHE A 233 8.18 -6.42 -16.07
C PHE A 233 6.77 -5.89 -15.77
N PHE A 234 5.86 -5.91 -16.76
CA PHE A 234 4.49 -5.40 -16.59
C PHE A 234 3.50 -6.44 -16.05
N GLY A 235 3.93 -7.68 -15.80
CA GLY A 235 3.06 -8.72 -15.22
C GLY A 235 1.85 -9.09 -16.09
N LEU A 236 1.87 -8.87 -17.41
CA LEU A 236 0.70 -9.11 -18.27
C LEU A 236 0.28 -10.59 -18.26
N ASN A 237 -1.01 -10.84 -17.98
CA ASN A 237 -1.57 -12.19 -17.84
C ASN A 237 -1.26 -13.12 -19.02
N VAL A 238 -1.26 -12.60 -20.25
CA VAL A 238 -0.99 -13.39 -21.47
C VAL A 238 0.41 -14.00 -21.42
N TYR A 239 1.43 -13.20 -21.06
CA TYR A 239 2.79 -13.70 -20.90
C TYR A 239 2.92 -14.65 -19.71
N GLN A 240 2.27 -14.36 -18.58
CA GLN A 240 2.30 -15.23 -17.40
C GLN A 240 1.77 -16.64 -17.71
N VAL A 241 0.69 -16.75 -18.51
CA VAL A 241 0.16 -18.04 -18.96
C VAL A 241 1.15 -18.77 -19.89
N MET A 242 1.82 -18.05 -20.79
CA MET A 242 2.83 -18.63 -21.67
C MET A 242 4.06 -19.11 -20.87
N PHE A 243 4.54 -18.29 -19.92
CA PHE A 243 5.68 -18.63 -19.06
C PHE A 243 5.39 -19.77 -18.09
N LYS A 244 4.14 -19.91 -17.62
CA LYS A 244 3.69 -21.08 -16.86
C LYS A 244 3.88 -22.37 -17.64
N LYS A 245 3.52 -22.39 -18.94
CA LYS A 245 3.72 -23.60 -19.79
C LYS A 245 5.19 -23.96 -19.91
N GLU A 246 6.06 -22.95 -20.00
CA GLU A 246 7.50 -23.11 -20.14
C GLU A 246 8.25 -23.28 -18.83
N LYS A 247 7.55 -23.28 -17.68
CA LYS A 247 8.13 -23.38 -16.34
C LYS A 247 9.25 -22.36 -16.10
N LEU A 248 9.02 -21.11 -16.51
CA LEU A 248 10.05 -20.07 -16.48
C LEU A 248 10.58 -19.85 -15.06
N VAL A 249 9.68 -19.68 -14.08
CA VAL A 249 10.06 -19.43 -12.69
C VAL A 249 10.91 -20.56 -12.13
N GLU A 250 10.53 -21.81 -12.39
CA GLU A 250 11.29 -22.99 -11.96
C GLU A 250 12.69 -23.01 -12.57
N LYS A 251 12.82 -22.68 -13.87
CA LYS A 251 14.13 -22.54 -14.53
C LYS A 251 14.97 -21.42 -13.91
N MET A 252 14.37 -20.25 -13.62
CA MET A 252 15.06 -19.13 -12.99
C MET A 252 15.51 -19.47 -11.56
N MET A 253 14.69 -20.19 -10.80
CA MET A 253 15.08 -20.70 -9.48
C MET A 253 16.25 -21.67 -9.58
N GLY A 254 16.27 -22.53 -10.59
CA GLY A 254 17.42 -23.38 -10.89
C GLY A 254 18.70 -22.58 -11.15
N VAL A 255 18.60 -21.45 -11.86
CA VAL A 255 19.72 -20.52 -12.10
C VAL A 255 20.19 -19.88 -10.80
N ILE A 256 19.28 -19.35 -9.98
CA ILE A 256 19.61 -18.66 -8.71
C ILE A 256 20.29 -19.61 -7.70
N MET A 257 19.84 -20.88 -7.67
CA MET A 257 20.38 -21.88 -6.75
C MET A 257 21.70 -22.51 -7.24
N ASP A 258 22.13 -22.26 -8.48
CA ASP A 258 23.37 -22.78 -9.06
C ASP A 258 24.54 -21.79 -8.87
N PRO A 259 25.53 -22.10 -8.00
CA PRO A 259 26.67 -21.21 -7.79
C PRO A 259 27.49 -20.88 -9.05
N LEU A 260 27.42 -21.73 -10.09
CA LEU A 260 28.14 -21.52 -11.36
C LEU A 260 27.53 -20.40 -12.22
N GLN A 261 26.29 -20.00 -11.94
CA GLN A 261 25.53 -19.01 -12.71
C GLN A 261 25.44 -17.65 -12.01
N LYS A 262 26.38 -17.35 -11.09
CA LYS A 262 26.34 -16.15 -10.23
C LYS A 262 26.09 -14.84 -11.00
N ASP A 263 26.67 -14.70 -12.18
CA ASP A 263 26.52 -13.50 -13.02
C ASP A 263 25.07 -13.26 -13.48
N ASN A 264 24.25 -14.32 -13.53
CA ASN A 264 22.85 -14.27 -13.94
C ASN A 264 21.86 -14.21 -12.76
N HIS A 265 22.33 -14.29 -11.51
CA HIS A 265 21.44 -14.39 -10.35
C HIS A 265 20.56 -13.15 -10.18
N GLU A 266 21.13 -11.95 -10.36
CA GLU A 266 20.40 -10.70 -10.18
C GLU A 266 19.21 -10.58 -11.16
N ILE A 267 19.47 -10.82 -12.44
CA ILE A 267 18.44 -10.75 -13.48
C ILE A 267 17.42 -11.89 -13.36
N ALA A 268 17.86 -13.10 -12.97
CA ALA A 268 16.96 -14.21 -12.72
C ALA A 268 16.03 -13.93 -11.52
N MET A 269 16.56 -13.34 -10.44
CA MET A 269 15.78 -12.97 -9.26
C MET A 269 14.75 -11.89 -9.61
N LYS A 270 15.13 -10.90 -10.42
CA LYS A 270 14.21 -9.89 -10.94
C LYS A 270 13.06 -10.51 -11.74
N ILE A 271 13.37 -11.43 -12.67
CA ILE A 271 12.36 -12.14 -13.47
C ILE A 271 11.40 -12.92 -12.57
N VAL A 272 11.90 -13.58 -11.52
CA VAL A 272 11.06 -14.29 -10.55
C VAL A 272 10.13 -13.31 -9.84
N LEU A 273 10.65 -12.20 -9.29
CA LEU A 273 9.85 -11.21 -8.59
C LEU A 273 8.78 -10.58 -9.49
N ASP A 274 9.14 -10.21 -10.73
CA ASP A 274 8.21 -9.68 -11.73
C ASP A 274 7.06 -10.66 -12.01
N CYS A 275 7.38 -11.97 -12.10
CA CYS A 275 6.39 -13.02 -12.28
C CYS A 275 5.52 -13.27 -11.04
N MET A 276 6.07 -13.16 -9.83
CA MET A 276 5.34 -13.39 -8.56
C MET A 276 4.27 -12.34 -8.27
N ASN A 277 4.30 -11.19 -8.94
CA ASN A 277 3.23 -10.20 -8.88
C ASN A 277 1.92 -10.70 -9.51
N SER A 278 1.95 -11.81 -10.24
CA SER A 278 0.77 -12.45 -10.82
C SER A 278 0.29 -13.62 -9.97
N ASP A 279 -0.98 -13.58 -9.54
CA ASP A 279 -1.64 -14.67 -8.81
C ASP A 279 -1.56 -16.01 -9.54
N ILE A 280 -1.64 -16.00 -10.88
CA ILE A 280 -1.55 -17.20 -11.72
C ILE A 280 -0.23 -17.92 -11.43
N THR A 281 0.87 -17.14 -11.40
CA THR A 281 2.22 -17.65 -11.28
C THR A 281 2.52 -18.11 -9.86
N SER A 282 2.17 -17.27 -8.89
CA SER A 282 2.31 -17.57 -7.46
C SER A 282 1.53 -18.83 -7.05
N THR A 283 0.34 -19.04 -7.61
CA THR A 283 -0.49 -20.21 -7.26
C THR A 283 0.06 -21.53 -7.81
N TYR A 284 0.61 -21.55 -9.03
CA TYR A 284 1.16 -22.81 -9.57
C TYR A 284 2.57 -23.09 -9.04
N PHE A 285 3.37 -22.05 -8.79
CA PHE A 285 4.78 -22.22 -8.44
C PHE A 285 4.96 -22.93 -7.10
N ILE A 286 4.07 -22.70 -6.13
CA ILE A 286 4.14 -23.37 -4.82
C ILE A 286 3.98 -24.89 -4.91
N GLU A 287 3.39 -25.40 -5.99
CA GLU A 287 3.23 -26.84 -6.23
C GLU A 287 4.49 -27.47 -6.84
N SER A 288 5.52 -26.67 -7.16
CA SER A 288 6.74 -27.13 -7.82
C SER A 288 7.79 -27.67 -6.84
N LEU A 289 8.59 -28.64 -7.30
CA LEU A 289 9.74 -29.14 -6.54
C LEU A 289 10.81 -28.05 -6.36
N GLU A 290 10.94 -27.16 -7.33
CA GLU A 290 11.86 -26.02 -7.31
C GLU A 290 11.53 -25.04 -6.20
N PHE A 291 10.24 -24.82 -5.91
CA PHE A 291 9.82 -24.02 -4.76
C PHE A 291 10.26 -24.66 -3.43
N LEU A 292 10.05 -25.97 -3.25
CA LEU A 292 10.49 -26.66 -2.02
C LEU A 292 12.02 -26.62 -1.86
N LYS A 293 12.77 -26.78 -2.96
CA LYS A 293 14.22 -26.59 -2.97
C LYS A 293 14.59 -25.17 -2.57
N PHE A 294 13.92 -24.16 -3.12
CA PHE A 294 14.12 -22.75 -2.76
C PHE A 294 13.87 -22.50 -1.26
N CYS A 295 12.79 -23.04 -0.69
CA CYS A 295 12.51 -22.94 0.75
C CYS A 295 13.64 -23.49 1.62
N SER A 296 14.28 -24.58 1.19
CA SER A 296 15.45 -25.15 1.87
C SER A 296 16.73 -24.32 1.65
N TRP A 297 16.94 -23.82 0.43
CA TRP A 297 18.11 -23.06 0.02
C TRP A 297 18.18 -21.68 0.68
N VAL A 298 17.05 -21.00 0.87
CA VAL A 298 16.99 -19.70 1.56
C VAL A 298 17.52 -19.77 2.99
N LYS A 299 17.45 -20.96 3.62
CA LYS A 299 17.98 -21.21 4.97
C LYS A 299 19.51 -21.33 4.99
N THR A 300 20.18 -21.45 3.85
CA THR A 300 21.63 -21.67 3.73
C THR A 300 22.34 -20.71 2.78
N CYS A 301 21.62 -19.85 2.06
CA CYS A 301 22.18 -18.90 1.11
C CYS A 301 22.94 -17.74 1.81
N GLY A 302 23.72 -17.00 1.02
CA GLY A 302 24.41 -15.78 1.48
C GLY A 302 23.43 -14.65 1.81
N SER A 303 23.86 -13.71 2.67
CA SER A 303 23.04 -12.54 3.09
C SER A 303 22.45 -11.75 1.92
N ASP A 304 23.20 -11.65 0.82
CA ASP A 304 22.84 -10.87 -0.36
C ASP A 304 21.54 -11.32 -1.05
N TYR A 305 21.08 -12.54 -0.79
CA TYR A 305 19.84 -13.10 -1.35
C TYR A 305 18.65 -13.04 -0.39
N LEU A 306 18.87 -12.73 0.88
CA LEU A 306 17.81 -12.69 1.88
C LEU A 306 16.74 -11.62 1.60
N PRO A 307 17.08 -10.39 1.13
CA PRO A 307 16.08 -9.38 0.80
C PRO A 307 15.07 -9.86 -0.25
N GLN A 308 15.55 -10.36 -1.39
CA GLN A 308 14.70 -10.81 -2.48
C GLN A 308 13.96 -12.10 -2.10
N GLY A 309 14.60 -12.99 -1.33
CA GLY A 309 13.93 -14.15 -0.76
C GLY A 309 12.74 -13.76 0.12
N ALA A 310 12.93 -12.78 1.01
CA ALA A 310 11.87 -12.28 1.87
C ALA A 310 10.74 -11.61 1.07
N ASP A 311 11.05 -10.92 -0.03
CA ASP A 311 10.05 -10.35 -0.94
C ASP A 311 9.18 -11.42 -1.61
N ILE A 312 9.78 -12.54 -2.03
CA ILE A 312 9.04 -13.67 -2.59
C ILE A 312 8.05 -14.22 -1.56
N PHE A 313 8.48 -14.48 -0.32
CA PHE A 313 7.57 -14.99 0.71
C PHE A 313 6.51 -13.98 1.13
N LEU A 314 6.83 -12.68 1.13
CA LEU A 314 5.83 -11.65 1.36
C LEU A 314 4.75 -11.67 0.29
N ASN A 315 5.12 -11.69 -0.99
CA ASN A 315 4.19 -11.76 -2.11
C ASN A 315 3.31 -13.02 -2.01
N LEU A 316 3.91 -14.19 -1.77
CA LEU A 316 3.15 -15.43 -1.60
C LEU A 316 2.19 -15.39 -0.41
N SER A 317 2.65 -14.90 0.75
CA SER A 317 1.81 -14.81 1.95
C SER A 317 0.62 -13.85 1.78
N SER A 318 0.74 -12.85 0.92
CA SER A 318 -0.31 -11.86 0.69
C SER A 318 -1.55 -12.48 0.03
N ILE A 319 -1.39 -13.57 -0.73
CA ILE A 319 -2.46 -14.24 -1.48
C ILE A 319 -3.28 -15.14 -0.53
N PRO A 320 -4.55 -14.81 -0.22
CA PRO A 320 -5.33 -15.54 0.79
C PRO A 320 -5.51 -17.02 0.49
N ASN A 321 -5.73 -17.37 -0.78
CA ASN A 321 -6.10 -18.71 -1.20
C ASN A 321 -4.97 -19.75 -1.03
N ILE A 322 -3.72 -19.32 -0.92
CA ILE A 322 -2.57 -20.23 -0.81
C ILE A 322 -1.97 -20.30 0.60
N ARG A 323 -2.43 -19.47 1.55
CA ARG A 323 -1.84 -19.40 2.90
C ARG A 323 -1.86 -20.75 3.64
N GLN A 324 -2.94 -21.51 3.52
CA GLN A 324 -3.01 -22.84 4.10
C GLN A 324 -2.03 -23.80 3.43
N ILE A 325 -1.96 -23.80 2.10
CA ILE A 325 -1.04 -24.66 1.33
C ILE A 325 0.42 -24.33 1.68
N LEU A 326 0.76 -23.04 1.81
CA LEU A 326 2.09 -22.61 2.24
C LEU A 326 2.45 -23.21 3.61
N PHE A 327 1.50 -23.22 4.55
CA PHE A 327 1.72 -23.85 5.86
C PHE A 327 1.84 -25.37 5.76
N ASP A 328 0.98 -26.03 4.98
CA ASP A 328 1.03 -27.48 4.78
C ASP A 328 2.35 -27.95 4.13
N LEU A 329 3.02 -27.06 3.38
CA LEU A 329 4.35 -27.25 2.79
C LEU A 329 5.51 -26.80 3.71
N SER A 330 5.24 -26.48 4.98
CA SER A 330 6.23 -26.02 5.97
C SER A 330 6.99 -24.75 5.57
N VAL A 331 6.36 -23.87 4.78
CA VAL A 331 6.96 -22.60 4.31
C VAL A 331 7.15 -21.62 5.46
N GLU A 332 6.32 -21.71 6.50
CA GLU A 332 6.45 -20.90 7.70
C GLU A 332 7.84 -21.03 8.34
N GLU A 333 8.46 -22.21 8.30
CA GLU A 333 9.82 -22.37 8.82
C GLU A 333 10.84 -21.49 8.08
N SER A 334 10.67 -21.33 6.76
CA SER A 334 11.52 -20.46 5.94
C SER A 334 11.24 -18.99 6.23
N ILE A 335 9.97 -18.61 6.44
CA ILE A 335 9.62 -17.24 6.86
C ILE A 335 10.22 -16.93 8.23
N LEU A 336 10.08 -17.83 9.19
CA LEU A 336 10.61 -17.69 10.54
C LEU A 336 12.15 -17.71 10.58
N TYR A 337 12.82 -18.30 9.59
CA TYR A 337 14.27 -18.23 9.46
C TYR A 337 14.76 -16.79 9.29
N PHE A 338 14.05 -15.96 8.51
CA PHE A 338 14.42 -14.56 8.29
C PHE A 338 14.41 -13.72 9.57
N LEU A 339 13.67 -14.13 10.61
CA LEU A 339 13.71 -13.46 11.92
C LEU A 339 15.09 -13.53 12.60
N ARG A 340 16.01 -14.38 12.10
CA ARG A 340 17.42 -14.43 12.55
C ARG A 340 18.31 -13.40 11.87
N SER A 341 17.81 -12.71 10.84
CA SER A 341 18.57 -11.70 10.11
C SER A 341 18.92 -10.50 11.01
N LYS A 342 20.06 -9.89 10.72
CA LYS A 342 20.42 -8.58 11.29
C LYS A 342 19.83 -7.44 10.48
N GLU A 343 19.57 -7.66 9.20
CA GLU A 343 19.04 -6.65 8.28
C GLU A 343 17.56 -6.38 8.56
N LYS A 344 17.25 -5.13 8.92
CA LYS A 344 15.89 -4.74 9.27
C LYS A 344 14.91 -4.77 8.10
N TYR A 345 15.37 -4.50 6.88
CA TYR A 345 14.55 -4.72 5.68
C TYR A 345 13.99 -6.15 5.63
N VAL A 346 14.86 -7.15 5.80
CA VAL A 346 14.49 -8.57 5.80
C VAL A 346 13.54 -8.89 6.96
N LEU A 347 13.81 -8.35 8.15
CA LEU A 347 12.94 -8.55 9.32
C LEU A 347 11.54 -7.94 9.13
N ASN A 348 11.45 -6.76 8.53
CA ASN A 348 10.18 -6.09 8.25
C ASN A 348 9.36 -6.90 7.23
N ARG A 349 9.99 -7.40 6.17
CA ARG A 349 9.34 -8.29 5.19
C ARG A 349 8.87 -9.59 5.83
N ALA A 350 9.67 -10.19 6.71
CA ALA A 350 9.27 -11.38 7.47
C ALA A 350 8.09 -11.10 8.42
N CYS A 351 8.10 -9.97 9.13
CA CYS A 351 6.99 -9.56 10.00
C CYS A 351 5.69 -9.34 9.23
N ALA A 352 5.76 -8.72 8.05
CA ALA A 352 4.61 -8.56 7.17
C ALA A 352 4.11 -9.92 6.64
N ALA A 353 5.02 -10.83 6.27
CA ALA A 353 4.64 -12.17 5.83
C ALA A 353 3.97 -12.99 6.93
N ILE A 354 4.50 -12.93 8.17
CA ILE A 354 3.87 -13.55 9.36
C ILE A 354 2.49 -12.96 9.62
N SER A 355 2.37 -11.63 9.54
CA SER A 355 1.08 -10.95 9.66
C SER A 355 0.10 -11.47 8.61
N ASN A 356 0.47 -11.57 7.34
CA ASN A 356 -0.41 -12.07 6.28
C ASN A 356 -0.81 -13.54 6.50
N MET A 357 0.15 -14.41 6.83
CA MET A 357 -0.11 -15.83 7.11
C MET A 357 -1.09 -15.99 8.28
N SER A 358 -0.94 -15.20 9.34
CA SER A 358 -1.80 -15.28 10.54
C SER A 358 -3.24 -14.82 10.31
N GLU A 359 -3.58 -14.23 9.17
CA GLU A 359 -4.99 -13.97 8.80
C GLU A 359 -5.78 -15.27 8.62
N HIS A 360 -5.11 -16.36 8.25
CA HIS A 360 -5.73 -17.66 8.18
C HIS A 360 -5.74 -18.31 9.58
N PRO A 361 -6.92 -18.65 10.16
CA PRO A 361 -7.01 -19.13 11.55
C PRO A 361 -6.15 -20.36 11.85
N TYR A 362 -6.06 -21.29 10.89
CA TYR A 362 -5.20 -22.48 11.01
C TYR A 362 -3.72 -22.10 11.15
N CYS A 363 -3.22 -21.24 10.27
CA CYS A 363 -1.82 -20.80 10.28
C CYS A 363 -1.52 -19.98 11.54
N CYS A 364 -2.45 -19.11 11.97
CA CYS A 364 -2.36 -18.35 13.22
C CYS A 364 -2.14 -19.28 14.43
N ASN A 365 -2.95 -20.33 14.57
CA ASN A 365 -2.92 -21.21 15.73
C ASN A 365 -1.66 -22.06 15.85
N HIS A 366 -1.05 -22.43 14.72
CA HIS A 366 0.11 -23.33 14.70
C HIS A 366 1.46 -22.62 14.52
N MET A 367 1.51 -21.50 13.78
CA MET A 367 2.74 -20.74 13.56
C MET A 367 3.13 -19.87 14.77
N LEU A 368 2.15 -19.41 15.55
CA LEU A 368 2.40 -18.50 16.68
C LEU A 368 2.94 -19.23 17.91
N THR A 369 4.26 -19.18 18.05
CA THR A 369 4.97 -19.64 19.24
C THR A 369 5.53 -18.48 20.06
N GLY A 370 5.80 -18.70 21.34
CA GLY A 370 6.39 -17.69 22.22
C GLY A 370 7.71 -17.12 21.69
N LYS A 371 8.52 -17.93 20.98
CA LYS A 371 9.77 -17.49 20.35
C LYS A 371 9.55 -16.51 19.20
N VAL A 372 8.50 -16.73 18.40
CA VAL A 372 8.13 -15.81 17.30
C VAL A 372 7.73 -14.46 17.87
N VAL A 373 6.82 -14.45 18.85
CA VAL A 373 6.37 -13.24 19.53
C VAL A 373 7.53 -12.52 20.22
N GLN A 374 8.40 -13.25 20.92
CA GLN A 374 9.61 -12.69 21.54
C GLN A 374 10.54 -12.04 20.51
N THR A 375 10.71 -12.64 19.34
CA THR A 375 11.61 -12.08 18.33
C THR A 375 11.04 -10.78 17.74
N ILE A 376 9.73 -10.73 17.47
CA ILE A 376 9.05 -9.52 17.00
C ILE A 376 9.08 -8.44 18.09
N TYR A 377 8.87 -8.82 19.35
CA TYR A 377 9.00 -7.90 20.49
C TYR A 377 10.41 -7.29 20.58
N ASN A 378 11.47 -8.11 20.49
CA ASN A 378 12.85 -7.64 20.51
C ASN A 378 13.17 -6.66 19.36
N MET A 379 12.43 -6.69 18.25
CA MET A 379 12.57 -5.69 17.19
C MET A 379 12.10 -4.31 17.63
N LEU A 380 11.11 -4.20 18.52
CA LEU A 380 10.66 -2.90 19.06
C LEU A 380 11.74 -2.19 19.87
N GLU A 381 12.73 -2.93 20.38
CA GLU A 381 13.83 -2.40 21.18
C GLU A 381 15.00 -1.91 20.32
N ARG A 382 15.00 -2.20 19.02
CA ARG A 382 16.04 -1.78 18.08
C ARG A 382 15.87 -0.31 17.68
N ASN A 383 16.95 0.46 17.68
CA ASN A 383 16.95 1.89 17.36
C ASN A 383 17.90 2.24 16.19
N ASP A 384 18.28 1.26 15.38
CA ASP A 384 19.41 1.31 14.44
C ASP A 384 18.99 1.40 12.95
N ASP A 385 17.91 2.12 12.62
CA ASP A 385 17.38 2.19 11.26
C ASP A 385 16.86 3.58 10.87
N GLU A 386 17.18 4.00 9.64
CA GLU A 386 16.77 5.29 9.07
C GLU A 386 15.37 5.26 8.42
N ILE A 387 14.92 4.11 7.92
CA ILE A 387 13.69 3.94 7.14
C ILE A 387 12.49 3.70 8.06
N ASP A 388 12.64 2.89 9.10
CA ASP A 388 11.59 2.59 10.08
C ASP A 388 12.09 2.83 11.51
N PRO A 389 12.44 4.08 11.89
CA PRO A 389 13.11 4.37 13.16
C PRO A 389 12.28 4.00 14.40
N GLN A 390 10.96 3.83 14.27
CA GLN A 390 10.06 3.49 15.37
C GLN A 390 9.55 2.04 15.35
N ASN A 391 10.03 1.21 14.43
CA ASN A 391 9.64 -0.20 14.28
C ASN A 391 8.14 -0.40 14.06
N GLU A 392 7.53 0.46 13.23
CA GLU A 392 6.08 0.47 12.98
C GLU A 392 5.58 -0.84 12.36
N VAL A 393 6.42 -1.52 11.58
CA VAL A 393 6.08 -2.84 11.02
C VAL A 393 5.92 -3.88 12.12
N ALA A 394 6.83 -3.90 13.12
CA ALA A 394 6.73 -4.81 14.25
C ALA A 394 5.52 -4.49 15.13
N ILE A 395 5.22 -3.20 15.36
CA ILE A 395 4.01 -2.74 16.07
C ILE A 395 2.76 -3.28 15.36
N LYS A 396 2.66 -3.06 14.04
CA LYS A 396 1.53 -3.51 13.23
C LYS A 396 1.37 -5.03 13.27
N THR A 397 2.47 -5.78 13.15
CA THR A 397 2.45 -7.23 13.23
C THR A 397 1.95 -7.68 14.61
N LEU A 398 2.50 -7.17 15.72
CA LEU A 398 2.03 -7.53 17.06
C LEU A 398 0.55 -7.19 17.26
N CYS A 399 0.11 -6.02 16.81
CA CYS A 399 -1.29 -5.62 16.86
C CYS A 399 -2.18 -6.67 16.16
N ASN A 400 -1.87 -6.99 14.90
CA ASN A 400 -2.61 -7.99 14.13
C ASN A 400 -2.63 -9.36 14.81
N LEU A 401 -1.51 -9.78 15.41
CA LEU A 401 -1.43 -11.04 16.14
C LEU A 401 -2.24 -11.03 17.44
N THR A 402 -2.34 -9.90 18.15
CA THR A 402 -3.16 -9.78 19.37
C THR A 402 -4.65 -9.79 19.06
N LYS A 403 -5.08 -9.21 17.92
CA LYS A 403 -6.49 -9.28 17.47
C LYS A 403 -6.93 -10.71 17.18
N ARG A 404 -6.01 -11.54 16.68
CA ARG A 404 -6.31 -12.87 16.12
C ARG A 404 -6.05 -14.02 17.09
N SER A 405 -5.22 -13.82 18.10
CA SER A 405 -4.90 -14.88 19.07
C SER A 405 -4.62 -14.33 20.46
N LEU A 406 -5.44 -14.78 21.43
CA LEU A 406 -5.22 -14.50 22.86
C LEU A 406 -3.86 -15.03 23.36
N LYS A 407 -3.32 -16.09 22.73
CA LYS A 407 -1.99 -16.61 23.05
C LYS A 407 -0.89 -15.56 22.84
N THR A 408 -1.03 -14.70 21.83
CA THR A 408 -0.08 -13.59 21.60
C THR A 408 -0.04 -12.67 22.80
N LEU A 409 -1.21 -12.31 23.34
CA LEU A 409 -1.31 -11.44 24.52
C LEU A 409 -0.67 -12.10 25.75
N GLN A 410 -0.90 -13.40 25.95
CA GLN A 410 -0.25 -14.19 27.00
C GLN A 410 1.28 -14.17 26.89
N PHE A 411 1.83 -14.31 25.68
CA PHE A 411 3.28 -14.25 25.46
C PHE A 411 3.83 -12.85 25.72
N LEU A 412 3.16 -11.80 25.22
CA LEU A 412 3.57 -10.42 25.46
C LEU A 412 3.54 -10.07 26.96
N PHE A 413 2.54 -10.55 27.70
CA PHE A 413 2.48 -10.38 29.15
C PHE A 413 3.67 -11.04 29.85
N LYS A 414 3.99 -12.30 29.49
CA LYS A 414 5.15 -13.03 30.03
C LYS A 414 6.50 -12.38 29.72
N LEU A 415 6.58 -11.64 28.62
CA LEU A 415 7.76 -10.87 28.22
C LEU A 415 7.82 -9.47 28.87
N GLU A 416 6.86 -9.13 29.73
CA GLU A 416 6.72 -7.79 30.32
C GLU A 416 6.59 -6.66 29.27
N ALA A 417 6.15 -7.00 28.06
CA ALA A 417 6.10 -6.09 26.92
C ALA A 417 5.17 -4.88 27.13
N HIS A 418 4.23 -4.97 28.08
CA HIS A 418 3.31 -3.91 28.44
C HIS A 418 4.03 -2.61 28.83
N GLN A 419 5.21 -2.67 29.45
CA GLN A 419 6.00 -1.49 29.80
C GLN A 419 6.51 -0.77 28.55
N LYS A 420 7.08 -1.53 27.59
CA LYS A 420 7.59 -0.97 26.34
C LYS A 420 6.49 -0.43 25.45
N ILE A 421 5.35 -1.13 25.38
CA ILE A 421 4.17 -0.67 24.65
C ILE A 421 3.66 0.66 25.23
N PHE A 422 3.64 0.78 26.56
CA PHE A 422 3.28 2.05 27.22
C PHE A 422 4.32 3.15 26.96
N GLU A 423 5.62 2.85 26.97
CA GLU A 423 6.67 3.80 26.59
C GLU A 423 6.46 4.34 25.17
N LEU A 424 6.16 3.46 24.21
CA LEU A 424 5.87 3.85 22.83
C LEU A 424 4.58 4.68 22.74
N PHE A 425 3.54 4.32 23.48
CA PHE A 425 2.30 5.12 23.56
C PHE A 425 2.58 6.55 24.04
N ASN A 426 3.45 6.73 25.04
CA ASN A 426 3.78 8.04 25.58
C ASN A 426 4.56 8.94 24.61
N LYS A 427 5.18 8.38 23.56
CA LYS A 427 5.80 9.19 22.49
C LYS A 427 4.75 9.94 21.66
N GLY A 428 3.53 9.39 21.59
CA GLY A 428 2.39 10.00 20.91
C GLY A 428 2.58 10.24 19.40
N LEU A 429 1.68 11.03 18.83
CA LEU A 429 1.65 11.39 17.41
C LEU A 429 2.77 12.34 16.96
N ALA A 430 3.56 12.87 17.90
CA ALA A 430 4.71 13.72 17.57
C ALA A 430 5.86 12.91 16.95
N VAL A 431 5.94 11.60 17.27
CA VAL A 431 7.04 10.71 16.86
C VAL A 431 6.55 9.55 16.01
N LEU A 432 5.33 9.07 16.25
CA LEU A 432 4.74 7.90 15.58
C LEU A 432 3.76 8.31 14.49
N SER A 433 3.65 7.51 13.44
CA SER A 433 2.56 7.66 12.48
C SER A 433 1.19 7.44 13.14
N PRO A 434 0.10 8.03 12.60
CA PRO A 434 -1.25 7.80 13.12
C PRO A 434 -1.66 6.33 13.13
N GLU A 435 -1.22 5.54 12.14
CA GLU A 435 -1.50 4.10 12.08
C GLU A 435 -0.74 3.34 13.16
N ALA A 436 0.55 3.63 13.37
CA ALA A 436 1.33 3.00 14.44
C ALA A 436 0.78 3.34 15.82
N TYR A 437 0.40 4.60 16.06
CA TYR A 437 -0.20 5.02 17.33
C TYR A 437 -1.55 4.34 17.59
N LEU A 438 -2.39 4.20 16.56
CA LEU A 438 -3.63 3.43 16.64
C LEU A 438 -3.36 1.96 16.98
N ASN A 439 -2.40 1.32 16.32
CA ASN A 439 -2.02 -0.07 16.58
C ASN A 439 -1.52 -0.28 18.02
N ILE A 440 -0.73 0.64 18.56
CA ILE A 440 -0.32 0.60 19.96
C ILE A 440 -1.54 0.70 20.87
N THR A 441 -2.42 1.68 20.63
CA THR A 441 -3.64 1.89 21.41
C THR A 441 -4.54 0.65 21.40
N GLU A 442 -4.58 -0.07 20.28
CA GLU A 442 -5.35 -1.31 20.16
C GLU A 442 -4.72 -2.49 20.92
N ILE A 443 -3.39 -2.59 20.95
CA ILE A 443 -2.73 -3.55 21.83
C ILE A 443 -3.04 -3.23 23.30
N ILE A 444 -3.03 -1.95 23.68
CA ILE A 444 -3.42 -1.50 25.03
C ILE A 444 -4.87 -1.91 25.33
N TYR A 445 -5.79 -1.67 24.40
CA TYR A 445 -7.19 -2.07 24.53
C TYR A 445 -7.31 -3.55 24.85
N HIS A 446 -6.61 -4.43 24.13
CA HIS A 446 -6.61 -5.86 24.45
C HIS A 446 -6.09 -6.13 25.86
N PHE A 447 -4.96 -5.55 26.29
CA PHE A 447 -4.48 -5.71 27.67
C PHE A 447 -5.48 -5.26 28.73
N VAL A 448 -6.28 -4.23 28.44
CA VAL A 448 -7.25 -3.67 29.39
C VAL A 448 -8.52 -4.51 29.46
N VAL A 449 -9.03 -4.98 28.32
CA VAL A 449 -10.28 -5.74 28.22
C VAL A 449 -10.16 -7.12 28.89
N TYR A 450 -9.01 -7.79 28.79
CA TYR A 450 -8.81 -9.09 29.40
C TYR A 450 -8.48 -8.96 30.91
N PRO A 451 -9.35 -9.43 31.83
CA PRO A 451 -9.21 -9.16 33.27
C PRO A 451 -7.90 -9.64 33.90
N GLU A 452 -7.31 -10.71 33.34
CA GLU A 452 -6.03 -11.28 33.79
C GLU A 452 -4.87 -10.27 33.73
N TYR A 453 -4.83 -9.42 32.71
CA TYR A 453 -3.73 -8.50 32.46
C TYR A 453 -4.04 -7.06 32.87
N GLN A 454 -5.32 -6.76 33.12
CA GLN A 454 -5.78 -5.44 33.47
C GLN A 454 -5.01 -4.84 34.67
N ARG A 455 -4.67 -5.64 35.68
CA ARG A 455 -3.99 -5.16 36.90
C ARG A 455 -2.58 -4.61 36.66
N SER A 456 -1.84 -5.15 35.69
CA SER A 456 -0.48 -4.67 35.40
C SER A 456 -0.49 -3.46 34.48
N MET A 457 -1.49 -3.37 33.60
CA MET A 457 -1.55 -2.33 32.56
C MET A 457 -2.20 -1.05 33.06
N VAL A 458 -3.31 -1.18 33.80
CA VAL A 458 -4.17 -0.06 34.15
C VAL A 458 -3.59 0.69 35.36
N ASN A 459 -3.01 1.86 35.10
CA ASN A 459 -2.42 2.76 36.10
C ASN A 459 -2.80 4.22 35.84
N SER A 460 -2.51 5.11 36.80
CA SER A 460 -2.86 6.53 36.70
C SER A 460 -2.18 7.26 35.53
N LYS A 461 -0.94 6.87 35.18
CA LYS A 461 -0.20 7.48 34.05
C LYS A 461 -0.87 7.13 32.72
N LEU A 462 -1.24 5.86 32.52
CA LEU A 462 -1.97 5.43 31.33
C LEU A 462 -3.28 6.20 31.17
N PHE A 463 -4.00 6.39 32.27
CA PHE A 463 -5.27 7.12 32.25
C PHE A 463 -5.11 8.58 31.79
N VAL A 464 -4.09 9.28 32.30
CA VAL A 464 -3.77 10.66 31.88
C VAL A 464 -3.48 10.73 30.38
N GLU A 465 -2.67 9.80 29.87
CA GLU A 465 -2.27 9.80 28.46
C GLU A 465 -3.44 9.38 27.54
N LEU A 466 -4.32 8.47 27.97
CA LEU A 466 -5.54 8.15 27.24
C LEU A 466 -6.50 9.35 27.15
N LEU A 467 -6.63 10.15 28.22
CA LEU A 467 -7.46 11.35 28.21
C LEU A 467 -6.88 12.45 27.32
N LYS A 468 -5.56 12.50 27.13
CA LYS A 468 -4.93 13.34 26.12
C LYS A 468 -5.17 12.78 24.71
N ALA A 469 -5.01 11.47 24.53
CA ALA A 469 -5.22 10.79 23.25
C ALA A 469 -6.68 10.87 22.77
N SER A 470 -7.65 10.93 23.69
CA SER A 470 -9.07 11.18 23.36
C SER A 470 -9.32 12.56 22.75
N GLN A 471 -8.39 13.50 22.89
CA GLN A 471 -8.41 14.84 22.30
C GLN A 471 -7.61 14.93 20.99
N SER A 472 -7.12 13.80 20.48
CA SER A 472 -6.40 13.75 19.21
C SER A 472 -7.26 14.13 18.01
N GLU A 473 -6.66 14.78 17.02
CA GLU A 473 -7.28 15.02 15.71
C GLU A 473 -7.56 13.70 14.96
N CYS A 474 -6.82 12.63 15.28
CA CYS A 474 -7.08 11.31 14.70
C CYS A 474 -8.29 10.65 15.38
N GLU A 475 -9.46 10.76 14.74
CA GLU A 475 -10.74 10.27 15.28
C GLU A 475 -10.71 8.81 15.74
N LYS A 476 -10.02 7.93 15.00
CA LYS A 476 -9.92 6.50 15.35
C LYS A 476 -9.20 6.30 16.68
N VAL A 477 -8.14 7.05 16.92
CA VAL A 477 -7.38 7.03 18.18
C VAL A 477 -8.23 7.62 19.30
N ALA A 478 -8.94 8.72 19.03
CA ALA A 478 -9.80 9.36 20.01
C ALA A 478 -10.92 8.42 20.48
N VAL A 479 -11.62 7.78 19.54
CA VAL A 479 -12.66 6.78 19.78
C VAL A 479 -12.13 5.62 20.63
N LEU A 480 -11.04 4.98 20.20
CA LEU A 480 -10.49 3.82 20.90
C LEU A 480 -9.98 4.18 22.30
N SER A 481 -9.40 5.38 22.47
CA SER A 481 -8.98 5.86 23.79
C SER A 481 -10.18 6.04 24.73
N LEU A 482 -11.30 6.58 24.24
CA LEU A 482 -12.54 6.70 25.02
C LEU A 482 -13.15 5.34 25.38
N GLU A 483 -13.08 4.35 24.48
CA GLU A 483 -13.52 2.98 24.77
C GLU A 483 -12.71 2.36 25.90
N ILE A 484 -11.38 2.52 25.88
CA ILE A 484 -10.50 2.06 26.96
C ILE A 484 -10.82 2.76 28.29
N ILE A 485 -11.00 4.09 28.27
CA ILE A 485 -11.36 4.88 29.46
C ILE A 485 -12.71 4.39 30.02
N THR A 486 -13.71 4.23 29.16
CA THR A 486 -15.05 3.75 29.53
C THR A 486 -14.97 2.40 30.23
N PHE A 487 -14.16 1.47 29.71
CA PHE A 487 -13.96 0.17 30.35
C PHE A 487 -13.32 0.27 31.75
N CYS A 488 -12.49 1.29 31.97
CA CYS A 488 -11.84 1.53 33.27
C CYS A 488 -12.79 2.20 34.29
N MET A 489 -13.89 2.83 33.86
CA MET A 489 -14.84 3.54 34.73
C MET A 489 -15.55 2.64 35.75
N ALA A 490 -15.57 1.32 35.54
CA ALA A 490 -16.11 0.36 36.50
C ALA A 490 -15.37 0.37 37.86
N LYS A 491 -14.17 0.97 37.95
CA LYS A 491 -13.37 1.04 39.18
C LYS A 491 -13.40 2.45 39.78
N PRO A 492 -13.75 2.61 41.07
CA PRO A 492 -13.85 3.92 41.74
C PRO A 492 -12.59 4.80 41.61
N VAL A 493 -11.40 4.21 41.68
CA VAL A 493 -10.12 4.92 41.56
C VAL A 493 -10.01 5.72 40.25
N PHE A 494 -10.57 5.22 39.14
CA PHE A 494 -10.52 5.93 37.86
C PHE A 494 -11.58 7.03 37.75
N LEU A 495 -12.69 6.92 38.47
CA LEU A 495 -13.67 8.00 38.59
C LEU A 495 -13.07 9.19 39.37
N GLU A 496 -12.36 8.91 40.46
CA GLU A 496 -11.61 9.93 41.21
C GLU A 496 -10.53 10.58 40.34
N LEU A 497 -9.75 9.79 39.60
CA LEU A 497 -8.74 10.32 38.68
C LEU A 497 -9.35 11.18 37.57
N LEU A 498 -10.47 10.75 36.97
CA LEU A 498 -11.17 11.52 35.95
C LEU A 498 -11.64 12.87 36.50
N THR A 499 -12.15 12.88 37.74
CA THR A 499 -12.56 14.10 38.43
C THR A 499 -11.37 15.03 38.69
N ASN A 500 -10.28 14.50 39.25
CA ASN A 500 -9.07 15.26 39.57
C ASN A 500 -8.39 15.89 38.34
N LEU A 501 -8.55 15.28 37.17
CA LEU A 501 -7.98 15.75 35.90
C LEU A 501 -8.91 16.70 35.13
N ASN A 502 -9.99 17.18 35.75
CA ASN A 502 -11.02 18.00 35.10
C ASN A 502 -11.59 17.31 33.84
N GLY A 503 -11.66 15.97 33.87
CA GLY A 503 -12.16 15.13 32.80
C GLY A 503 -13.58 15.44 32.38
N PRO A 504 -14.55 15.66 33.31
CA PRO A 504 -15.91 16.03 32.96
C PRO A 504 -16.02 17.25 32.04
N ASN A 505 -15.25 18.30 32.31
CA ASN A 505 -15.22 19.51 31.48
C ASN A 505 -14.61 19.25 30.09
N ILE A 506 -13.53 18.47 30.04
CA ILE A 506 -12.90 18.06 28.76
C ILE A 506 -13.92 17.30 27.90
N ILE A 507 -14.58 16.29 28.47
CA ILE A 507 -15.53 15.42 27.77
C ILE A 507 -16.76 16.22 27.30
N VAL A 508 -17.33 17.09 28.14
CA VAL A 508 -18.48 17.93 27.77
C VAL A 508 -18.13 18.92 26.65
N ARG A 509 -16.93 19.52 26.72
CA ARG A 509 -16.44 20.40 25.66
C ARG A 509 -16.29 19.66 24.34
N GLN A 510 -15.71 18.46 24.36
CA GLN A 510 -15.58 17.61 23.18
C GLN A 510 -16.94 17.21 22.59
N LEU A 511 -17.91 16.88 23.46
CA LEU A 511 -19.27 16.54 23.05
C LEU A 511 -19.97 17.72 22.36
N LYS A 512 -19.74 18.95 22.83
CA LYS A 512 -20.27 20.16 22.20
C LYS A 512 -19.62 20.46 20.85
N SER A 513 -18.33 20.20 20.69
CA SER A 513 -17.59 20.54 19.47
C SER A 513 -17.62 19.47 18.37
N THR A 514 -17.94 18.21 18.70
CA THR A 514 -17.83 17.10 17.76
C THR A 514 -18.98 17.05 16.75
N THR A 515 -18.64 16.88 15.47
CA THR A 515 -19.60 16.59 14.39
C THR A 515 -19.65 15.10 14.04
N ASN A 516 -18.71 14.29 14.57
CA ASN A 516 -18.59 12.88 14.23
C ASN A 516 -19.54 12.02 15.08
N PRO A 517 -20.45 11.23 14.45
CA PRO A 517 -21.44 10.44 15.16
C PRO A 517 -20.82 9.31 16.01
N LYS A 518 -19.72 8.69 15.56
CA LYS A 518 -19.06 7.61 16.32
C LYS A 518 -18.40 8.15 17.58
N LEU A 519 -17.64 9.24 17.45
CA LEU A 519 -17.00 9.89 18.59
C LEU A 519 -18.03 10.39 19.60
N ARG A 520 -19.12 11.00 19.12
CA ARG A 520 -20.26 11.43 19.95
C ARG A 520 -20.86 10.26 20.73
N ASN A 521 -21.11 9.13 20.09
CA ASN A 521 -21.68 7.96 20.76
C ASN A 521 -20.73 7.42 21.85
N CYS A 522 -19.42 7.36 21.60
CA CYS A 522 -18.45 6.93 22.61
C CYS A 522 -18.40 7.90 23.81
N LEU A 523 -18.46 9.21 23.57
CA LEU A 523 -18.54 10.22 24.63
C LEU A 523 -19.81 10.05 25.48
N LEU A 524 -20.96 9.85 24.84
CA LEU A 524 -22.24 9.62 25.53
C LEU A 524 -22.21 8.34 26.37
N ILE A 525 -21.66 7.24 25.85
CA ILE A 525 -21.51 5.98 26.59
C ILE A 525 -20.59 6.17 27.81
N LEU A 526 -19.50 6.91 27.65
CA LEU A 526 -18.60 7.23 28.76
C LEU A 526 -19.33 8.04 29.83
N ILE A 527 -20.06 9.09 29.45
CA ILE A 527 -20.86 9.91 30.37
C ILE A 527 -21.89 9.04 31.10
N HIS A 528 -22.62 8.19 30.37
CA HIS A 528 -23.59 7.27 30.96
C HIS A 528 -22.96 6.32 31.97
N SER A 529 -21.77 5.78 31.68
CA SER A 529 -21.06 4.89 32.61
C SER A 529 -20.54 5.61 33.86
N ALA A 530 -20.19 6.89 33.76
CA ALA A 530 -19.73 7.71 34.88
C ALA A 530 -20.88 8.18 35.79
N ILE A 531 -22.05 8.52 35.22
CA ILE A 531 -23.18 9.12 35.96
C ILE A 531 -23.78 8.19 37.02
N SER A 532 -23.45 6.90 37.01
CA SER A 532 -23.85 5.99 38.10
C SER A 532 -23.26 6.36 39.47
N ASN A 533 -22.33 7.32 39.54
CA ASN A 533 -21.74 7.83 40.78
C ASN A 533 -22.12 9.29 41.03
N ASP A 534 -22.68 9.59 42.20
CA ASP A 534 -23.18 10.92 42.57
C ASP A 534 -22.11 12.01 42.50
N SER A 535 -20.86 11.74 42.93
CA SER A 535 -19.81 12.77 43.02
C SER A 535 -19.34 13.26 41.66
N ILE A 536 -19.13 12.35 40.71
CA ILE A 536 -18.71 12.70 39.35
C ILE A 536 -19.87 13.29 38.54
N THR A 537 -21.11 12.87 38.83
CA THR A 537 -22.31 13.43 38.21
C THR A 537 -22.41 14.92 38.47
N LEU A 538 -22.19 15.35 39.71
CA LEU A 538 -22.18 16.79 40.06
C LEU A 538 -21.13 17.57 39.26
N GLU A 539 -19.96 17.00 39.00
CA GLU A 539 -18.90 17.65 38.21
C GLU A 539 -19.23 17.71 36.70
N PHE A 540 -19.92 16.69 36.16
CA PHE A 540 -20.50 16.77 34.81
C PHE A 540 -21.59 17.83 34.70
N LEU A 541 -22.44 17.96 35.73
CA LEU A 541 -23.46 19.01 35.80
C LEU A 541 -22.83 20.40 35.86
N LYS A 542 -21.81 20.61 36.71
CA LYS A 542 -21.03 21.86 36.78
C LYS A 542 -20.39 22.23 35.45
N SER A 543 -20.00 21.22 34.67
CA SER A 543 -19.42 21.39 33.34
C SER A 543 -20.43 21.72 32.24
N GLY A 544 -21.73 21.82 32.56
CA GLY A 544 -22.78 22.21 31.62
C GLY A 544 -23.34 21.06 30.77
N LEU A 545 -23.25 19.81 31.23
CA LEU A 545 -23.70 18.63 30.47
C LEU A 545 -25.16 18.74 29.98
N VAL A 546 -26.09 19.17 30.85
CA VAL A 546 -27.52 19.25 30.51
C VAL A 546 -27.78 20.23 29.37
N ASN A 547 -27.09 21.37 29.34
CA ASN A 547 -27.23 22.36 28.27
C ASN A 547 -26.80 21.77 26.92
N VAL A 548 -25.66 21.09 26.89
CA VAL A 548 -25.14 20.46 25.66
C VAL A 548 -26.09 19.37 25.15
N LEU A 549 -26.64 18.54 26.04
CA LEU A 549 -27.58 17.48 25.65
C LEU A 549 -28.91 18.04 25.12
N ARG A 550 -29.39 19.17 25.66
CA ARG A 550 -30.62 19.83 25.19
C ARG A 550 -30.44 20.51 23.84
N GLU A 551 -29.27 21.11 23.58
CA GLU A 551 -28.91 21.80 22.33
C GLU A 551 -28.89 20.87 21.09
N PHE A 552 -28.84 19.54 21.28
CA PHE A 552 -28.92 18.61 20.14
C PHE A 552 -30.29 18.64 19.44
N SER A 553 -30.27 18.57 18.11
CA SER A 553 -31.49 18.48 17.29
C SER A 553 -32.25 17.19 17.54
N ASP A 554 -33.55 17.19 17.23
CA ASP A 554 -34.42 16.03 17.41
C ASP A 554 -33.94 14.81 16.60
N GLU A 555 -33.40 15.04 15.40
CA GLU A 555 -32.77 14.00 14.57
C GLU A 555 -31.61 13.28 15.29
N ILE A 556 -30.79 14.02 16.04
CA ILE A 556 -29.67 13.45 16.81
C ILE A 556 -30.21 12.65 18.00
N LYS A 557 -31.23 13.19 18.69
CA LYS A 557 -31.86 12.52 19.84
C LYS A 557 -32.55 11.22 19.44
N GLU A 558 -33.23 11.19 18.29
CA GLU A 558 -33.79 9.96 17.71
C GLU A 558 -32.71 8.93 17.38
N SER A 559 -31.57 9.38 16.84
CA SER A 559 -30.44 8.49 16.50
C SER A 559 -29.69 7.94 17.72
N ALA A 560 -29.77 8.61 18.87
CA ALA A 560 -29.01 8.30 20.08
C ALA A 560 -29.90 8.41 21.34
N PRO A 561 -30.79 7.44 21.60
CA PRO A 561 -31.74 7.49 22.73
C PRO A 561 -31.06 7.48 24.11
N ILE A 562 -29.76 7.16 24.16
CA ILE A 562 -28.95 7.28 25.37
C ILE A 562 -28.91 8.72 25.92
N ILE A 563 -29.13 9.73 25.09
CA ILE A 563 -29.19 11.14 25.50
C ILE A 563 -30.31 11.36 26.52
N GLU A 564 -31.51 10.92 26.22
CA GLU A 564 -32.66 11.01 27.13
C GLU A 564 -32.45 10.19 28.40
N THR A 565 -31.78 9.05 28.27
CA THR A 565 -31.42 8.21 29.42
C THR A 565 -30.46 8.95 30.37
N ILE A 566 -29.42 9.59 29.81
CA ILE A 566 -28.46 10.40 30.57
C ILE A 566 -29.14 11.60 31.24
N LEU A 567 -30.03 12.30 30.53
CA LEU A 567 -30.81 13.42 31.10
C LEU A 567 -31.65 12.95 32.29
N ASN A 568 -32.41 11.87 32.12
CA ASN A 568 -33.25 11.33 33.19
C ASN A 568 -32.43 10.84 34.39
N LEU A 569 -31.29 10.18 34.18
CA LEU A 569 -30.39 9.79 35.27
C LEU A 569 -29.82 11.01 36.00
N SER A 570 -29.38 12.03 35.25
CA SER A 570 -28.86 13.28 35.82
C SER A 570 -29.92 13.99 36.66
N TYR A 571 -31.17 14.03 36.18
CA TYR A 571 -32.31 14.59 36.89
C TYR A 571 -32.66 13.82 38.16
N ASN A 572 -32.61 12.49 38.12
CA ASN A 572 -32.90 11.66 39.29
C ASN A 572 -31.82 11.77 40.37
N ILE A 573 -30.55 12.00 39.99
CA ILE A 573 -29.44 12.20 40.93
C ILE A 573 -29.46 13.63 41.51
N TYR A 574 -29.76 14.63 40.67
CA TYR A 574 -29.85 16.02 41.09
C TYR A 574 -31.26 16.58 40.86
N LEU A 575 -32.17 16.20 41.76
CA LEU A 575 -33.58 16.60 41.79
C LEU A 575 -33.84 18.12 41.72
N PRO A 576 -33.01 19.02 42.30
CA PRO A 576 -33.19 20.45 42.13
C PRO A 576 -33.22 20.89 40.66
N LEU A 577 -32.36 20.30 39.84
CA LEU A 577 -32.29 20.57 38.40
C LEU A 577 -33.47 19.95 37.65
N LYS A 578 -33.89 18.73 38.03
CA LYS A 578 -35.12 18.11 37.49
C LYS A 578 -36.33 19.03 37.67
N PHE A 579 -36.51 19.58 38.87
CA PHE A 579 -37.61 20.48 39.17
C PHE A 579 -37.54 21.77 38.36
N PHE A 580 -36.35 22.37 38.23
CA PHE A 580 -36.19 23.59 37.45
C PHE A 580 -36.50 23.38 35.95
N GLU A 581 -36.03 22.27 35.40
CA GLU A 581 -36.12 21.98 33.97
C GLU A 581 -37.49 21.42 33.55
N THR A 582 -38.12 20.62 34.40
CA THR A 582 -39.40 19.94 34.08
C THR A 582 -40.60 20.54 34.81
N HIS A 583 -40.37 21.52 35.69
CA HIS A 583 -41.37 22.17 36.55
C HIS A 583 -42.15 21.21 37.46
N ARG A 584 -41.68 19.96 37.61
CA ARG A 584 -42.35 18.93 38.43
C ARG A 584 -41.34 17.92 38.99
N LEU A 585 -41.67 17.35 40.15
CA LEU A 585 -41.02 16.16 40.70
C LEU A 585 -42.07 15.05 40.80
N GLU A 586 -41.64 13.82 40.56
CA GLU A 586 -42.51 12.65 40.60
C GLU A 586 -42.55 12.05 42.01
N ILE A 587 -43.63 11.35 42.33
CA ILE A 587 -43.82 10.71 43.65
C ILE A 587 -42.71 9.68 43.94
N THR A 588 -42.08 9.14 42.90
CA THR A 588 -40.97 8.18 42.95
C THR A 588 -39.60 8.82 43.21
N ASP A 589 -39.47 10.15 43.17
CA ASP A 589 -38.21 10.86 43.39
C ASP A 589 -37.87 10.87 44.89
N LYS A 590 -36.77 10.21 45.26
CA LYS A 590 -36.32 10.08 46.66
C LYS A 590 -35.18 11.05 46.93
N LEU A 591 -35.41 12.01 47.82
CA LEU A 591 -34.38 12.93 48.32
C LEU A 591 -33.48 12.21 49.34
N ASN A 592 -32.17 12.13 49.09
CA ASN A 592 -31.21 11.48 49.98
C ASN A 592 -30.93 12.29 51.27
N ASN A 593 -31.04 13.62 51.20
CA ASN A 593 -30.92 14.50 52.36
C ASN A 593 -32.32 14.79 52.89
N GLN A 594 -32.60 14.33 54.11
CA GLN A 594 -33.88 14.51 54.80
C GLN A 594 -34.25 15.99 54.90
N PHE A 595 -35.22 16.49 54.11
CA PHE A 595 -35.91 17.74 54.43
C PHE A 595 -37.42 17.68 54.17
N TYR A 596 -38.11 18.54 54.92
CA TYR A 596 -39.37 18.30 55.63
C TYR A 596 -40.65 18.53 54.82
N LEU A 597 -41.70 17.86 55.27
CA LEU A 597 -43.09 18.08 54.90
C LEU A 597 -43.73 19.03 55.92
N ILE A 598 -44.03 20.28 55.55
CA ILE A 598 -44.77 21.21 56.41
C ILE A 598 -46.27 21.05 56.13
N ASN A 599 -47.01 20.58 57.13
CA ASN A 599 -48.47 20.53 57.12
C ASN A 599 -49.05 21.71 57.92
N GLY A 600 -49.85 22.57 57.26
CA GLY A 600 -50.65 23.61 57.92
C GLY A 600 -50.19 25.05 57.66
N TYR A 601 -51.12 26.01 57.77
CA TYR A 601 -50.90 27.37 57.28
C TYR A 601 -49.88 28.15 58.11
N TRP A 602 -48.98 28.81 57.39
CA TRP A 602 -47.84 29.58 57.89
C TRP A 602 -48.11 31.08 57.75
N THR A 603 -47.79 31.90 58.76
CA THR A 603 -48.26 33.31 58.84
C THR A 603 -47.19 34.38 59.18
N ASP A 604 -45.89 34.08 59.07
CA ASP A 604 -44.81 35.11 58.95
C ASP A 604 -44.21 35.08 57.52
N GLU A 605 -43.19 35.90 57.18
CA GLU A 605 -42.51 35.91 55.86
C GLU A 605 -41.89 34.54 55.49
N PHE A 606 -42.81 33.66 55.09
CA PHE A 606 -42.80 32.44 54.30
C PHE A 606 -44.29 32.14 53.98
N PRO A 607 -44.97 32.93 53.14
CA PRO A 607 -46.38 33.18 53.43
C PRO A 607 -47.36 32.62 52.39
N PHE A 608 -47.28 31.34 51.99
CA PHE A 608 -48.15 30.86 50.87
C PHE A 608 -48.63 29.40 50.96
N LEU A 609 -49.03 28.94 52.15
CA LEU A 609 -49.99 27.83 52.24
C LEU A 609 -51.43 28.32 52.02
N ASP A 610 -51.69 29.63 52.08
CA ASP A 610 -53.01 30.27 52.24
C ASP A 610 -54.01 30.15 51.07
N ILE A 611 -53.53 29.75 49.89
CA ILE A 611 -54.38 29.56 48.70
C ILE A 611 -55.01 28.15 48.66
N ILE A 612 -54.44 27.17 49.36
CA ILE A 612 -54.77 25.72 49.21
C ILE A 612 -55.99 25.24 50.06
N ARG A 613 -56.37 25.91 51.15
CA ARG A 613 -57.45 25.56 52.09
C ARG A 613 -58.78 26.18 51.68
N CYS A 614 -58.79 27.21 50.83
CA CYS A 614 -60.05 27.85 50.46
C CYS A 614 -60.89 27.01 49.48
N GLU A 615 -60.31 26.07 48.73
CA GLU A 615 -61.05 25.43 47.63
C GLU A 615 -61.32 23.92 47.74
N ASN A 616 -60.80 23.20 48.74
CA ASN A 616 -61.14 21.76 48.89
C ASN A 616 -60.90 20.92 47.60
N LEU A 617 -59.90 21.32 46.79
CA LEU A 617 -59.61 20.69 45.51
C LEU A 617 -58.38 19.79 45.64
N SER A 618 -58.64 18.52 45.96
CA SER A 618 -57.79 17.32 45.77
C SER A 618 -57.48 16.57 47.06
N THR A 619 -57.88 15.29 47.11
CA THR A 619 -57.70 14.38 48.25
C THR A 619 -56.31 13.78 48.38
N ILE A 620 -55.38 14.01 47.43
CA ILE A 620 -53.97 13.63 47.55
C ILE A 620 -53.15 14.63 46.73
N SER A 621 -52.44 15.54 47.38
CA SER A 621 -51.48 16.45 46.74
C SER A 621 -50.17 16.43 47.52
N SER A 622 -49.10 15.97 46.87
CA SER A 622 -47.73 16.03 47.38
C SER A 622 -47.06 17.29 46.82
N ILE A 623 -46.44 18.11 47.70
CA ILE A 623 -45.63 19.28 47.33
C ILE A 623 -44.20 19.01 47.80
N TYR A 624 -43.22 19.22 46.93
CA TYR A 624 -41.79 19.08 47.23
C TYR A 624 -41.13 20.47 47.25
N VAL A 625 -40.45 20.80 48.35
CA VAL A 625 -39.64 22.01 48.50
C VAL A 625 -38.17 21.61 48.55
N VAL A 626 -37.35 22.22 47.69
CA VAL A 626 -35.90 21.95 47.61
C VAL A 626 -35.15 23.15 48.18
N ASP A 627 -34.28 22.91 49.17
CA ASP A 627 -33.40 23.92 49.76
C ASP A 627 -32.28 24.30 48.77
N TYR A 628 -32.12 25.60 48.52
CA TYR A 628 -31.16 26.19 47.59
C TYR A 628 -29.89 26.72 48.26
N THR A 629 -29.70 26.51 49.56
CA THR A 629 -28.62 27.15 50.31
C THR A 629 -27.37 26.28 50.43
N TYR A 630 -26.70 25.95 49.30
CA TYR A 630 -25.22 26.02 49.28
C TYR A 630 -24.52 25.83 47.90
N ASP A 631 -25.08 25.11 46.90
CA ASP A 631 -24.29 24.74 45.69
C ASP A 631 -24.87 25.17 44.33
N ALA A 632 -26.15 25.52 44.25
CA ALA A 632 -26.80 25.77 42.96
C ALA A 632 -26.50 27.17 42.37
N ALA A 633 -26.18 28.16 43.20
CA ALA A 633 -25.87 29.51 42.74
C ALA A 633 -24.54 29.58 41.96
N GLU A 634 -23.53 28.80 42.34
CA GLU A 634 -22.26 28.71 41.59
C GLU A 634 -22.42 27.97 40.26
N LEU A 635 -23.25 26.92 40.21
CA LEU A 635 -23.65 26.23 38.97
C LEU A 635 -24.47 27.13 38.03
N MET A 636 -25.26 28.05 38.57
CA MET A 636 -26.10 28.98 37.80
C MET A 636 -25.31 30.15 37.18
N ILE A 637 -24.23 30.62 37.82
CA ILE A 637 -23.40 31.73 37.29
C ILE A 637 -22.63 31.29 36.03
N SER A 638 -22.23 30.02 35.92
CA SER A 638 -21.63 29.47 34.70
C SER A 638 -22.64 29.25 33.57
N ILE A 639 -23.93 29.02 33.89
CA ILE A 639 -25.03 28.84 32.92
C ILE A 639 -25.57 30.17 32.38
N SER A 640 -25.63 31.21 33.21
CA SER A 640 -26.29 32.49 32.88
C SER A 640 -25.43 33.49 32.08
N SER A 641 -24.12 33.27 31.94
CA SER A 641 -23.21 34.24 31.30
C SER A 641 -23.23 34.25 29.75
N ILE A 642 -24.08 33.44 29.08
CA ILE A 642 -24.11 33.35 27.60
C ILE A 642 -25.49 33.66 26.97
N SER A 643 -26.50 34.09 27.73
CA SER A 643 -27.76 34.55 27.10
C SER A 643 -28.38 35.74 27.79
N LEU A 644 -27.88 36.92 27.43
CA LEU A 644 -28.65 38.16 27.45
C LEU A 644 -28.87 38.58 26.00
N ASN A 645 -30.12 38.42 25.54
CA ASN A 645 -30.82 39.15 24.49
C ASN A 645 -32.07 38.32 24.17
N THR A 646 -33.24 38.66 24.70
CA THR A 646 -34.31 39.40 24.01
C THR A 646 -35.61 39.00 24.74
N LEU A 647 -36.68 39.77 24.91
CA LEU A 647 -37.21 40.95 24.25
C LEU A 647 -38.03 41.75 25.27
N ASP A 648 -37.99 43.06 25.10
CA ASP A 648 -38.94 44.03 25.64
C ASP A 648 -40.09 44.24 24.63
N SER A 649 -41.19 44.82 25.14
CA SER A 649 -42.27 45.54 24.45
C SER A 649 -43.45 44.80 23.76
N ASP A 650 -44.61 44.99 24.40
CA ASP A 650 -45.82 45.66 23.89
C ASP A 650 -47.03 44.91 23.26
N GLU A 651 -48.12 45.04 24.04
CA GLU A 651 -49.46 45.52 23.67
C GLU A 651 -50.49 44.64 22.93
N SER A 652 -51.39 44.09 23.76
CA SER A 652 -52.82 44.49 23.85
C SER A 652 -53.94 43.73 23.10
N LYS A 653 -55.00 43.47 23.88
CA LYS A 653 -56.45 43.38 23.57
C LYS A 653 -57.15 42.02 23.36
N GLU A 654 -57.85 41.64 24.45
CA GLU A 654 -59.29 41.34 24.56
C GLU A 654 -59.97 40.24 23.71
N TYR A 655 -60.21 39.11 24.40
CA TYR A 655 -61.51 38.43 24.64
C TYR A 655 -62.62 38.43 23.57
N LYS A 656 -63.09 37.22 23.22
CA LYS A 656 -64.51 36.77 23.32
C LYS A 656 -64.70 35.28 22.96
N MET A 657 -65.17 34.47 23.93
CA MET A 657 -65.94 33.23 23.69
C MET A 657 -67.42 33.59 23.51
N PRO A 658 -68.23 32.84 22.73
CA PRO A 658 -69.01 31.69 23.27
C PRO A 658 -69.42 30.64 22.17
N PRO A 659 -70.36 29.70 22.41
CA PRO A 659 -70.44 28.66 23.43
C PRO A 659 -70.53 27.23 22.83
N ILE A 660 -70.49 26.25 23.74
CA ILE A 660 -70.62 24.80 23.57
C ILE A 660 -72.00 24.41 22.98
N ASP A 661 -72.04 23.41 22.10
CA ASP A 661 -73.25 22.60 21.91
C ASP A 661 -72.96 21.09 21.78
N LYS A 662 -73.87 20.29 22.34
CA LYS A 662 -73.83 18.85 22.56
C LYS A 662 -74.50 18.10 21.42
N SER A 663 -73.85 17.09 20.83
CA SER A 663 -74.56 15.90 20.30
C SER A 663 -73.58 14.80 19.85
N LEU A 664 -73.64 13.64 20.52
CA LEU A 664 -73.32 12.32 19.93
C LEU A 664 -74.43 11.92 18.94
N PRO A 665 -74.15 11.12 17.89
CA PRO A 665 -74.37 9.67 18.00
C PRO A 665 -73.46 8.72 17.17
N THR A 666 -73.05 7.63 17.82
CA THR A 666 -73.36 6.21 17.47
C THR A 666 -72.93 5.57 16.13
N ALA A 667 -71.94 4.66 16.25
CA ALA A 667 -71.88 3.25 15.80
C ALA A 667 -71.82 2.82 14.31
N ARG A 668 -70.88 1.89 14.04
CA ARG A 668 -71.06 0.52 13.48
C ARG A 668 -69.71 -0.22 13.55
N LEU A 669 -69.45 -1.28 14.35
CA LEU A 669 -69.97 -2.67 14.31
C LEU A 669 -69.90 -3.26 12.88
N LEU A 670 -69.24 -4.37 12.52
CA LEU A 670 -68.77 -5.59 13.18
C LEU A 670 -67.78 -6.32 12.23
N ARG A 671 -66.87 -7.15 12.75
CA ARG A 671 -66.91 -8.64 12.65
C ARG A 671 -65.55 -9.26 12.96
N ASN A 672 -65.52 -9.98 14.09
CA ASN A 672 -64.58 -11.07 14.35
C ASN A 672 -65.14 -12.37 13.74
N SER A 673 -64.25 -13.19 13.17
CA SER A 673 -64.32 -14.66 13.16
C SER A 673 -62.96 -15.20 12.67
N GLU A 674 -62.10 -15.63 13.58
CA GLU A 674 -61.79 -17.06 13.86
C GLU A 674 -60.74 -17.66 12.90
N TYR A 675 -59.50 -17.87 13.37
CA TYR A 675 -59.00 -19.20 13.78
C TYR A 675 -57.51 -19.15 14.22
N TYR A 676 -57.18 -20.10 15.09
CA TYR A 676 -56.01 -20.28 15.94
C TYR A 676 -54.60 -20.31 15.32
N SER A 677 -53.64 -19.87 16.16
CA SER A 677 -52.30 -20.43 16.43
C SER A 677 -51.05 -19.88 15.71
N LYS A 678 -50.03 -19.60 16.56
CA LYS A 678 -48.59 -19.53 16.30
C LYS A 678 -48.07 -18.44 15.35
N VAL A 679 -47.56 -17.34 15.92
CA VAL A 679 -46.26 -16.76 15.51
C VAL A 679 -45.63 -16.09 16.73
N THR A 680 -44.69 -16.77 17.37
CA THR A 680 -43.50 -16.12 17.93
C THR A 680 -42.67 -15.57 16.77
N PRO A 681 -42.27 -14.29 16.76
CA PRO A 681 -41.09 -13.87 16.05
C PRO A 681 -39.94 -13.82 17.05
N ASP A 682 -39.02 -14.75 16.83
CA ASP A 682 -37.68 -14.76 17.36
C ASP A 682 -37.02 -13.38 17.26
N TYR A 683 -36.55 -12.86 18.39
CA TYR A 683 -35.33 -12.08 18.40
C TYR A 683 -34.27 -12.91 19.11
N GLU A 684 -33.69 -13.81 18.32
CA GLU A 684 -32.36 -14.35 18.56
C GLU A 684 -31.38 -13.18 18.73
N ILE A 685 -31.00 -12.91 19.98
CA ILE A 685 -29.78 -12.17 20.27
C ILE A 685 -28.64 -13.12 19.94
N ASN A 686 -28.14 -13.00 18.71
CA ASN A 686 -27.01 -13.74 18.21
C ASN A 686 -25.76 -13.29 18.99
N TYR A 687 -25.39 -14.05 20.02
CA TYR A 687 -24.03 -14.04 20.56
C TYR A 687 -23.12 -14.74 19.55
N GLY A 688 -22.59 -13.96 18.61
CA GLY A 688 -21.57 -14.39 17.67
C GLY A 688 -20.26 -14.67 18.41
N HIS A 689 -19.92 -15.96 18.42
CA HIS A 689 -18.93 -16.67 19.21
C HIS A 689 -17.47 -16.20 19.13
N CYS A 690 -16.81 -16.32 20.29
CA CYS A 690 -15.43 -16.76 20.42
C CYS A 690 -15.26 -18.16 19.80
N GLY A 691 -14.29 -18.28 18.88
CA GLY A 691 -13.75 -19.51 18.31
C GLY A 691 -12.51 -19.20 17.50
#